data_AF-A0A151IK96-F1
#
_entry.id   AF-A0A151IK96-F1
#
_cell.length_a   1.000
_cell.length_b   1.000
_cell.length_c   1.000
_cell.angle_alpha   90.00
_cell.angle_beta   90.00
_cell.angle_gamma   90.00
#
_symmetry.space_group_name_H-M   'P 1'
#
loop_
_entity.id
_entity.type
_entity.pdbx_description
1 polymer ?
#
loop_
_entity_poly.entity_id
_entity_poly.type
_entity_poly.pdbx_seq_one_letter_code
_entity_poly.pdbx_strand_id
1 'polypeptide(L)'
;MKKKQEEWHTTPVEKKYPCEGSRVVNLKILGKNLKCRKCEKVLSLEDVVEERRSGLHCKLIIKCNVCSLLTEVATEEQHNVCDESNHFLKAKVHNDVNTNAVLGAVHAGIGCTQLNKILACLNVPNISPKMYKQYEQEVGPAIEGATQDSCKKSASEERKLVIDKIEELRDVLKCHMCDMGHSSNDHDCRKNDNGSAKSMEADVGEELINRSNILKEANLNVKVLVGDEDKVAVRCIPYHLYNIHENCGTWCKSKNKENAGLSKQKFIITDENLHEEIKTIFNVYADNASKYCVPASSQANESLNSIISQQLPKNKSYSTTNSADFRVASAIALKNEGSVYLTQVKARLGLPKSQHLEEYCEKVDNTRIKKAARSKEYEFKKRRLQLSENRENLRKNVESQEGITYQGNISFETNSQSTVLSPVSESVVLTLENCKIIFFDLETSGRKKTSDILQIVAKVDEQTFSVYIQPTQTIDEEASKVNGLENIGNVLYLKGKKCDTVSMTDALLSFHEFLSKFSDACILTAHNAGFDVSFLIREIEKYFLAQDFQKIIYGFFDTLKLFRKKFPARKGNGMFTLSKLAQDFLKNDESTENFHEALYDVTVLQHLVTSLLKTDDLLRYSVDYVTSINKSILNKQINLRTKSFLPLRGEVSDYLIKKLAASGLTFQDLLQKYTDSEEKGLMLLLTDKQNNKPVIRIKKDTLTKLIDCIKKYQVKNTKL
;
A
#
# COMPACT_ATOMS: atom_id res chain seq x y z
N MET A 1 35.10 -68.82 19.96
CA MET A 1 36.13 -67.78 19.74
C MET A 1 36.36 -67.58 18.25
N LYS A 2 35.74 -66.56 17.65
CA LYS A 2 36.09 -66.05 16.32
C LYS A 2 36.02 -64.52 16.37
N LYS A 3 37.18 -63.89 16.16
CA LYS A 3 37.38 -62.44 16.10
C LYS A 3 36.58 -61.87 14.93
N LYS A 4 35.73 -60.87 15.16
CA LYS A 4 35.27 -59.96 14.10
C LYS A 4 36.28 -58.82 14.02
N GLN A 5 36.87 -58.65 12.84
CA GLN A 5 37.61 -57.44 12.45
C GLN A 5 36.59 -56.31 12.29
N GLU A 6 36.76 -55.22 13.03
CA GLU A 6 36.11 -53.94 12.75
C GLU A 6 37.09 -53.12 11.90
N GLU A 7 36.75 -52.93 10.63
CA GLU A 7 37.41 -51.98 9.74
C GLU A 7 37.06 -50.55 10.17
N TRP A 8 38.08 -49.77 10.51
CA TRP A 8 37.94 -48.34 10.75
C TRP A 8 37.91 -47.62 9.40
N HIS A 9 36.71 -47.27 8.93
CA HIS A 9 36.56 -46.28 7.87
C HIS A 9 36.84 -44.88 8.43
N THR A 10 38.05 -44.37 8.24
CA THR A 10 38.36 -42.95 8.43
C THR A 10 37.75 -42.15 7.27
N THR A 11 36.54 -41.62 7.47
CA THR A 11 36.00 -40.53 6.64
C THR A 11 36.92 -39.29 6.74
N PRO A 12 37.26 -38.62 5.62
CA PRO A 12 38.00 -37.36 5.67
C PRO A 12 37.16 -36.32 6.41
N VAL A 13 37.67 -35.78 7.52
CA VAL A 13 37.06 -34.61 8.17
C VAL A 13 37.29 -33.42 7.23
N GLU A 14 36.25 -33.03 6.47
CA GLU A 14 36.26 -31.79 5.70
C GLU A 14 36.59 -30.64 6.65
N LYS A 15 37.70 -29.93 6.40
CA LYS A 15 38.04 -28.70 7.12
C LYS A 15 36.95 -27.66 6.82
N LYS A 16 36.00 -27.50 7.76
CA LYS A 16 34.98 -26.45 7.68
C LYS A 16 35.68 -25.09 7.59
N TYR A 17 35.42 -24.35 6.53
CA TYR A 17 35.94 -23.00 6.35
C TYR A 17 35.45 -22.11 7.51
N PRO A 18 36.33 -21.29 8.13
CA PRO A 18 36.02 -20.63 9.41
C PRO A 18 34.94 -19.55 9.31
N CYS A 19 34.70 -18.99 8.12
CA CYS A 19 33.66 -17.98 7.90
C CYS A 19 32.45 -18.59 7.18
N GLU A 20 31.34 -18.75 7.89
CA GLU A 20 30.07 -19.19 7.30
C GLU A 20 29.15 -17.99 7.01
N GLY A 21 28.52 -17.97 5.83
CA GLY A 21 27.59 -16.94 5.39
C GLY A 21 28.22 -15.63 4.91
N SER A 22 27.44 -14.55 4.91
CA SER A 22 27.79 -13.24 4.37
C SER A 22 28.23 -12.26 5.46
N ARG A 23 29.04 -11.25 5.10
CA ARG A 23 29.50 -10.18 6.01
C ARG A 23 29.21 -8.82 5.42
N VAL A 24 28.88 -7.87 6.30
CA VAL A 24 28.82 -6.44 5.95
C VAL A 24 30.22 -5.88 6.14
N VAL A 25 30.84 -5.44 5.04
CA VAL A 25 32.22 -4.98 5.03
C VAL A 25 32.35 -3.71 4.20
N ASN A 26 33.30 -2.86 4.57
CA ASN A 26 33.71 -1.73 3.75
C ASN A 26 34.88 -2.17 2.87
N LEU A 27 34.60 -2.34 1.57
CA LEU A 27 35.57 -2.86 0.61
C LEU A 27 36.87 -2.04 0.55
N LYS A 28 36.80 -0.72 0.75
CA LYS A 28 37.97 0.16 0.76
C LYS A 28 38.85 -0.14 1.98
N ILE A 29 38.24 -0.33 3.14
CA ILE A 29 38.94 -0.61 4.40
C ILE A 29 39.49 -2.03 4.42
N LEU A 30 38.67 -3.00 4.00
CA LEU A 30 39.11 -4.38 3.85
C LEU A 30 40.29 -4.48 2.88
N GLY A 31 40.18 -3.88 1.69
CA GLY A 31 41.27 -3.87 0.70
C GLY A 31 42.56 -3.22 1.21
N LYS A 32 42.45 -2.13 1.98
CA LYS A 32 43.60 -1.49 2.64
C LYS A 32 44.25 -2.40 3.68
N ASN A 33 43.43 -3.11 4.47
CA ASN A 33 43.87 -3.94 5.59
C ASN A 33 44.33 -5.35 5.16
N LEU A 34 44.03 -5.80 3.94
CA LEU A 34 44.45 -7.09 3.37
C LEU A 34 45.95 -7.13 3.01
N LYS A 35 46.81 -6.69 3.92
CA LYS A 35 48.27 -6.72 3.78
C LYS A 35 48.90 -7.36 5.00
N CYS A 36 49.88 -8.22 4.79
CA CYS A 36 50.63 -8.82 5.88
C CYS A 36 51.41 -7.73 6.64
N ARG A 37 51.24 -7.68 7.96
CA ARG A 37 51.93 -6.70 8.82
C ARG A 37 53.46 -6.82 8.85
N LYS A 38 54.04 -7.91 8.34
CA LYS A 38 55.49 -8.16 8.33
C LYS A 38 56.12 -7.98 6.96
N CYS A 39 55.53 -8.54 5.91
CA CYS A 39 56.11 -8.53 4.56
C CYS A 39 55.30 -7.71 3.54
N GLU A 40 54.23 -7.04 3.98
CA GLU A 40 53.36 -6.15 3.18
C GLU A 40 52.68 -6.76 1.94
N LYS A 41 52.88 -8.06 1.71
CA LYS A 41 52.22 -8.81 0.65
C LYS A 41 50.72 -8.91 0.92
N VAL A 42 49.96 -8.89 -0.17
CA VAL A 42 48.49 -9.03 -0.14
C VAL A 42 48.13 -10.39 0.45
N LEU A 43 47.17 -10.38 1.37
CA LEU A 43 46.66 -11.58 2.02
C LEU A 43 45.50 -12.17 1.21
N SER A 44 45.44 -13.50 1.08
CA SER A 44 44.31 -14.19 0.45
C SER A 44 43.21 -14.41 1.48
N LEU A 45 41.95 -14.12 1.10
CA LEU A 45 40.82 -14.49 1.93
C LEU A 45 40.68 -16.02 2.06
N GLU A 46 41.18 -16.81 1.11
CA GLU A 46 41.17 -18.28 1.22
C GLU A 46 42.04 -18.79 2.38
N ASP A 47 43.02 -17.98 2.83
CA ASP A 47 43.95 -18.30 3.92
C ASP A 47 43.42 -17.85 5.31
N VAL A 48 42.13 -17.55 5.43
CA VAL A 48 41.51 -17.25 6.73
C VAL A 48 41.53 -18.49 7.61
N VAL A 49 42.01 -18.33 8.84
CA VAL A 49 42.13 -19.41 9.83
C VAL A 49 41.10 -19.27 10.94
N GLU A 50 40.76 -18.03 11.31
CA GLU A 50 39.81 -17.73 12.38
C GLU A 50 39.05 -16.43 12.06
N GLU A 51 37.83 -16.36 12.55
CA GLU A 51 37.00 -15.16 12.51
C GLU A 51 36.64 -14.71 13.93
N ARG A 52 36.83 -13.41 14.23
CA ARG A 52 36.36 -12.79 15.46
C ARG A 52 35.29 -11.76 15.15
N ARG A 53 34.10 -11.95 15.72
CA ARG A 53 32.94 -11.09 15.49
C ARG A 53 32.57 -10.26 16.69
N SER A 54 32.16 -9.02 16.42
CA SER A 54 31.52 -8.12 17.37
C SER A 54 30.26 -7.53 16.72
N GLY A 55 29.14 -8.25 16.84
CA GLY A 55 27.91 -7.92 16.13
C GLY A 55 28.06 -8.17 14.62
N LEU A 56 27.92 -7.11 13.83
CA LEU A 56 28.13 -7.09 12.39
C LEU A 56 29.58 -6.83 11.99
N HIS A 57 30.39 -6.27 12.91
CA HIS A 57 31.82 -6.07 12.68
C HIS A 57 32.58 -7.40 12.76
N CYS A 58 33.56 -7.56 11.88
CA CYS A 58 34.36 -8.76 11.76
C CYS A 58 35.86 -8.43 11.70
N LYS A 59 36.66 -9.28 12.33
CA LYS A 59 38.11 -9.31 12.21
C LYS A 59 38.53 -10.70 11.73
N LEU A 60 39.20 -10.73 10.59
CA LEU A 60 39.69 -11.97 9.97
C LEU A 60 41.13 -12.20 10.38
N ILE A 61 41.45 -13.41 10.84
CA ILE A 61 42.83 -13.82 11.11
C ILE A 61 43.31 -14.61 9.91
N ILE A 62 44.21 -14.01 9.13
CA ILE A 62 44.66 -14.55 7.86
C ILE A 62 46.13 -14.94 7.95
N LYS A 63 46.45 -16.16 7.49
CA LYS A 63 47.83 -16.63 7.40
C LYS A 63 48.48 -16.10 6.13
N CYS A 64 49.62 -15.42 6.28
CA CYS A 64 50.39 -15.01 5.11
C CYS A 64 51.03 -16.23 4.42
N ASN A 65 50.76 -16.42 3.13
CA ASN A 65 51.36 -17.48 2.32
C ASN A 65 52.89 -17.34 2.11
N VAL A 66 53.46 -16.14 2.31
CA VAL A 66 54.91 -15.89 2.16
C VAL A 66 55.67 -16.11 3.46
N CYS A 67 55.27 -15.42 4.54
CA CYS A 67 56.03 -15.43 5.80
C CYS A 67 55.36 -16.22 6.94
N SER A 68 54.22 -16.87 6.66
CA SER A 68 53.41 -17.64 7.62
C SER A 68 52.88 -16.86 8.83
N LEU A 69 53.06 -15.53 8.88
CA LEU A 69 52.55 -14.70 9.97
C LEU A 69 51.03 -14.59 9.91
N LEU A 70 50.37 -14.83 11.05
CA LEU A 70 48.96 -14.52 11.25
C LEU A 70 48.78 -13.01 11.40
N THR A 71 47.93 -12.43 10.56
CA THR A 71 47.61 -11.00 10.55
C THR A 71 46.13 -10.82 10.81
N GLU A 72 45.78 -9.94 11.75
CA GLU A 72 44.40 -9.54 12.03
C GLU A 72 43.99 -8.45 11.03
N VAL A 73 42.91 -8.69 10.29
CA VAL A 73 42.38 -7.82 9.24
C VAL A 73 40.98 -7.39 9.64
N ALA A 74 40.82 -6.13 10.05
CA ALA A 74 39.51 -5.56 10.33
C ALA A 74 38.75 -5.26 9.02
N THR A 75 37.46 -5.58 8.97
CA THR A 75 36.63 -5.42 7.77
C THR A 75 35.95 -4.04 7.64
N GLU A 76 36.02 -3.22 8.69
CA GLU A 76 35.32 -1.95 8.84
C GLU A 76 36.11 -0.98 9.73
N GLU A 77 35.73 0.31 9.70
CA GLU A 77 36.26 1.35 10.60
C GLU A 77 35.61 1.33 11.99
N GLN A 78 36.26 2.05 12.90
CA GLN A 78 35.83 2.27 14.27
C GLN A 78 35.94 3.76 14.59
N HIS A 79 35.06 4.27 15.43
CA HIS A 79 35.08 5.66 15.89
C HIS A 79 35.13 5.72 17.42
N ASN A 80 35.63 6.85 17.91
CA ASN A 80 35.61 7.15 19.34
C ASN A 80 34.23 7.67 19.73
N VAL A 81 33.71 7.16 20.84
CA VAL A 81 32.45 7.65 21.40
C VAL A 81 32.76 8.85 22.30
N CYS A 82 32.24 10.02 21.93
CA CYS A 82 32.33 11.25 22.72
C CYS A 82 31.36 11.13 23.90
N ASP A 83 31.84 11.18 25.14
CA ASP A 83 31.02 10.95 26.33
C ASP A 83 31.09 12.14 27.29
N GLU A 84 30.05 12.98 27.29
CA GLU A 84 29.85 13.98 28.35
C GLU A 84 28.72 13.57 29.32
N SER A 85 27.99 12.47 29.07
CA SER A 85 26.73 12.21 29.78
C SER A 85 26.50 10.78 30.28
N ASN A 86 27.36 9.79 30.00
CA ASN A 86 27.04 8.40 30.31
C ASN A 86 28.20 7.56 30.87
N HIS A 87 28.45 7.73 32.18
CA HIS A 87 29.48 7.06 32.99
C HIS A 87 29.47 5.50 32.98
N PHE A 88 28.50 4.86 32.31
CA PHE A 88 28.27 3.41 32.27
C PHE A 88 28.76 2.70 30.99
N LEU A 89 29.25 3.41 29.97
CA LEU A 89 29.78 2.80 28.75
C LEU A 89 31.27 2.47 28.90
N LYS A 90 31.59 1.17 29.08
CA LYS A 90 32.96 0.67 29.27
C LYS A 90 33.84 0.71 28.01
N ALA A 91 33.31 1.00 26.82
CA ALA A 91 34.05 0.96 25.56
C ALA A 91 34.12 2.35 24.91
N LYS A 92 35.31 2.96 24.89
CA LYS A 92 35.57 4.26 24.23
C LYS A 92 35.55 4.19 22.69
N VAL A 93 35.57 2.97 22.12
CA VAL A 93 35.69 2.73 20.68
C VAL A 93 34.58 1.79 20.24
N HIS A 94 33.76 2.26 19.31
CA HIS A 94 32.63 1.53 18.76
C HIS A 94 32.84 1.26 17.26
N ASN A 95 32.06 0.33 16.70
CA ASN A 95 32.22 -0.12 15.31
C ASN A 95 31.16 0.55 14.45
N ASP A 96 31.59 1.21 13.37
CA ASP A 96 30.72 2.04 12.53
C ASP A 96 29.55 1.25 11.96
N VAL A 97 29.78 0.00 11.53
CA VAL A 97 28.73 -0.85 10.96
C VAL A 97 27.59 -1.14 11.94
N ASN A 98 27.91 -1.31 13.22
CA ASN A 98 26.89 -1.57 14.25
C ASN A 98 26.11 -0.29 14.57
N THR A 99 26.80 0.85 14.74
CA THR A 99 26.15 2.16 14.95
C THR A 99 25.22 2.50 13.79
N ASN A 100 25.69 2.34 12.55
CA ASN A 100 24.88 2.58 11.35
C ASN A 100 23.68 1.65 11.25
N ALA A 101 23.83 0.36 11.55
CA ALA A 101 22.73 -0.60 11.52
C ALA A 101 21.66 -0.28 12.57
N VAL A 102 22.06 0.13 13.78
CA VAL A 102 21.12 0.51 14.84
C VAL A 102 20.45 1.85 14.54
N LEU A 103 21.17 2.84 14.03
CA LEU A 103 20.58 4.10 13.54
C LEU A 103 19.54 3.85 12.45
N GLY A 104 19.85 3.00 11.47
CA GLY A 104 18.92 2.61 10.43
C GLY A 104 17.68 1.87 10.98
N ALA A 105 17.87 1.00 11.98
CA ALA A 105 16.78 0.28 12.62
C ALA A 105 15.83 1.21 13.38
N VAL A 106 16.37 2.18 14.15
CA VAL A 106 15.58 3.19 14.86
C VAL A 106 14.81 4.07 13.87
N HIS A 107 15.48 4.57 12.83
CA HIS A 107 14.85 5.37 11.77
C HIS A 107 13.70 4.63 11.07
N ALA A 108 13.90 3.33 10.80
CA ALA A 108 12.90 2.48 10.15
C ALA A 108 11.77 2.01 11.09
N GLY A 109 11.78 2.37 12.38
CA GLY A 109 10.75 1.94 13.33
C GLY A 109 10.84 0.48 13.76
N ILE A 110 11.98 -0.16 13.54
CA ILE A 110 12.20 -1.57 13.87
C ILE A 110 13.15 -1.75 15.06
N GLY A 111 13.10 -2.91 15.71
CA GLY A 111 13.98 -3.25 16.82
C GLY A 111 14.93 -4.41 16.46
N CYS A 112 15.75 -4.83 17.43
CA CYS A 112 16.74 -5.90 17.28
C CYS A 112 16.17 -7.17 16.62
N THR A 113 14.98 -7.63 17.04
CA THR A 113 14.35 -8.83 16.47
C THR A 113 14.07 -8.70 14.98
N GLN A 114 13.53 -7.56 14.54
CA GLN A 114 13.23 -7.35 13.12
C GLN A 114 14.51 -7.13 12.30
N LEU A 115 15.51 -6.45 12.86
CA LEU A 115 16.82 -6.34 12.22
C LEU A 115 17.44 -7.73 12.00
N ASN A 116 17.42 -8.59 13.03
CA ASN A 116 17.91 -9.96 12.92
C ASN A 116 17.13 -10.82 11.92
N LYS A 117 15.83 -10.57 11.72
CA LYS A 117 15.07 -11.23 10.63
C LYS A 117 15.64 -10.87 9.26
N ILE A 118 15.96 -9.59 9.03
CA ILE A 118 16.57 -9.13 7.78
C ILE A 118 17.95 -9.75 7.60
N LEU A 119 18.79 -9.72 8.65
CA LEU A 119 20.14 -10.28 8.62
C LEU A 119 20.13 -11.79 8.32
N ALA A 120 19.25 -12.55 8.97
CA ALA A 120 19.09 -13.98 8.74
C ALA A 120 18.70 -14.29 7.28
N CYS A 121 17.77 -13.53 6.69
CA CYS A 121 17.39 -13.70 5.28
C CYS A 121 18.55 -13.39 4.31
N LEU A 122 19.48 -12.52 4.71
CA LEU A 122 20.68 -12.17 3.95
C LEU A 122 21.86 -13.12 4.22
N ASN A 123 21.66 -14.17 5.01
CA ASN A 123 22.73 -15.05 5.49
C ASN A 123 23.84 -14.28 6.23
N VAL A 124 23.51 -13.14 6.83
CA VAL A 124 24.42 -12.34 7.66
C VAL A 124 24.19 -12.72 9.12
N PRO A 125 25.26 -12.97 9.90
CA PRO A 125 25.08 -13.32 11.29
C PRO A 125 24.43 -12.22 12.15
N ASN A 126 23.61 -12.65 13.11
CA ASN A 126 22.80 -11.78 13.96
C ASN A 126 23.61 -10.92 14.95
N ILE A 127 23.02 -9.80 15.35
CA ILE A 127 23.47 -8.97 16.48
C ILE A 127 22.72 -9.38 17.75
N SER A 128 23.40 -9.41 18.90
CA SER A 128 22.75 -9.76 20.17
C SER A 128 21.89 -8.59 20.70
N PRO A 129 20.79 -8.86 21.42
CA PRO A 129 19.97 -7.80 22.02
C PRO A 129 20.76 -6.86 22.94
N LYS A 130 21.71 -7.40 23.71
CA LYS A 130 22.61 -6.63 24.59
C LYS A 130 23.45 -5.64 23.78
N MET A 131 24.05 -6.10 22.69
CA MET A 131 24.88 -5.25 21.83
C MET A 131 24.04 -4.21 21.10
N TYR A 132 22.89 -4.61 20.54
CA TYR A 132 21.94 -3.66 19.94
C TYR A 132 21.60 -2.52 20.93
N LYS A 133 21.30 -2.85 22.19
CA LYS A 133 20.96 -1.85 23.20
C LYS A 133 22.11 -0.90 23.52
N GLN A 134 23.34 -1.41 23.55
CA GLN A 134 24.54 -0.58 23.73
C GLN A 134 24.71 0.46 22.62
N TYR A 135 24.57 0.06 21.35
CA TYR A 135 24.62 0.97 20.21
C TYR A 135 23.39 1.89 20.14
N GLU A 136 22.22 1.44 20.62
CA GLU A 136 21.03 2.29 20.73
C GLU A 136 21.25 3.43 21.74
N GLN A 137 21.96 3.17 22.84
CA GLN A 137 22.31 4.17 23.86
C GLN A 137 23.36 5.18 23.40
N GLU A 138 24.11 4.88 22.35
CA GLU A 138 25.01 5.81 21.67
C GLU A 138 24.25 6.66 20.65
N VAL A 139 23.44 6.00 19.81
CA VAL A 139 22.69 6.66 18.73
C VAL A 139 21.59 7.57 19.25
N GLY A 140 20.89 7.17 20.31
CA GLY A 140 19.74 7.89 20.88
C GLY A 140 20.03 9.34 21.25
N PRO A 141 21.02 9.62 22.10
CA PRO A 141 21.41 11.00 22.45
C PRO A 141 21.82 11.85 21.25
N ALA A 142 22.45 11.25 20.23
CA ALA A 142 22.79 11.97 19.00
C ALA A 142 21.55 12.36 18.18
N ILE A 143 20.52 11.50 18.15
CA ILE A 143 19.21 11.80 17.56
C ILE A 143 18.53 12.93 18.35
N GLU A 144 18.49 12.84 19.68
CA GLU A 144 17.87 13.86 20.54
C GLU A 144 18.53 15.23 20.35
N GLY A 145 19.87 15.27 20.32
CA GLY A 145 20.61 16.49 20.08
C GLY A 145 20.31 17.11 18.71
N ALA A 146 20.29 16.31 17.64
CA ALA A 146 19.91 16.80 16.30
C ALA A 146 18.47 17.31 16.26
N THR A 147 17.57 16.62 16.96
CA THR A 147 16.16 17.00 17.08
C THR A 147 16.01 18.33 17.82
N GLN A 148 16.73 18.51 18.91
CA GLN A 148 16.70 19.73 19.72
C GLN A 148 17.16 20.94 18.91
N ASP A 149 18.24 20.82 18.13
CA ASP A 149 18.71 21.87 17.23
C ASP A 149 17.65 22.23 16.18
N SER A 150 17.05 21.20 15.57
CA SER A 150 15.98 21.38 14.58
C SER A 150 14.78 22.12 15.18
N CYS A 151 14.30 21.69 16.36
CA CYS A 151 13.20 22.35 17.04
C CYS A 151 13.52 23.82 17.39
N LYS A 152 14.74 24.12 17.86
CA LYS A 152 15.18 25.50 18.13
C LYS A 152 15.18 26.35 16.86
N LYS A 153 15.67 25.79 15.75
CA LYS A 153 15.69 26.45 14.45
C LYS A 153 14.28 26.73 13.94
N SER A 154 13.39 25.73 13.96
CA SER A 154 11.98 25.88 13.57
C SER A 154 11.24 26.89 14.43
N ALA A 155 11.43 26.86 15.75
CA ALA A 155 10.81 27.84 16.66
C ALA A 155 11.31 29.26 16.39
N SER A 156 12.59 29.42 16.07
CA SER A 156 13.17 30.73 15.73
C SER A 156 12.64 31.26 14.38
N GLU A 157 12.50 30.37 13.39
CA GLU A 157 11.92 30.69 12.08
C GLU A 157 10.44 31.07 12.18
N GLU A 158 9.65 30.28 12.92
CA GLU A 158 8.24 30.59 13.18
C GLU A 158 8.09 31.94 13.90
N ARG A 159 8.88 32.18 14.95
CA ARG A 159 8.89 33.49 15.63
C ARG A 159 9.19 34.63 14.67
N LYS A 160 10.16 34.46 13.78
CA LYS A 160 10.52 35.47 12.77
C LYS A 160 9.35 35.72 11.81
N LEU A 161 8.78 34.66 11.23
CA LEU A 161 7.65 34.76 10.29
C LEU A 161 6.41 35.39 10.92
N VAL A 162 6.12 35.08 12.18
CA VAL A 162 5.01 35.69 12.92
C VAL A 162 5.24 37.19 13.13
N ILE A 163 6.46 37.60 13.47
CA ILE A 163 6.81 39.02 13.61
C ILE A 163 6.71 39.73 12.26
N ASP A 164 7.26 39.14 11.19
CA ASP A 164 7.28 39.71 9.84
C ASP A 164 5.86 39.90 9.29
N LYS A 165 4.93 38.99 9.63
CA LYS A 165 3.54 39.02 9.16
C LYS A 165 2.56 39.53 10.21
N ILE A 166 3.03 40.19 11.26
CA ILE A 166 2.17 40.52 12.40
C ILE A 166 1.02 41.46 12.01
N GLU A 167 1.23 42.37 11.06
CA GLU A 167 0.17 43.28 10.57
C GLU A 167 -0.85 42.55 9.68
N GLU A 168 -0.40 41.69 8.75
CA GLU A 168 -1.31 40.83 7.96
C GLU A 168 -2.12 39.89 8.87
N LEU A 169 -1.47 39.33 9.89
CA LEU A 169 -2.13 38.49 10.89
C LEU A 169 -3.11 39.30 11.74
N ARG A 170 -2.80 40.56 12.08
CA ARG A 170 -3.75 41.46 12.78
C ARG A 170 -4.98 41.77 11.93
N ASP A 171 -4.83 41.92 10.62
CA ASP A 171 -5.96 42.17 9.71
C ASP A 171 -6.85 40.93 9.51
N VAL A 172 -6.28 39.73 9.56
CA VAL A 172 -7.04 38.46 9.52
C VAL A 172 -7.58 38.07 10.90
N LEU A 173 -7.02 38.63 11.98
CA LEU A 173 -7.39 38.42 13.37
C LEU A 173 -7.93 39.71 14.01
N LYS A 174 -8.72 40.49 13.26
CA LYS A 174 -9.30 41.74 13.78
C LYS A 174 -10.19 41.46 14.99
N CYS A 175 -10.08 42.35 15.97
CA CYS A 175 -11.05 42.46 17.04
C CYS A 175 -12.41 42.84 16.45
N HIS A 176 -13.49 42.21 16.92
CA HIS A 176 -14.86 42.50 16.46
C HIS A 176 -15.22 44.00 16.53
N MET A 177 -14.71 44.73 17.54
CA MET A 177 -14.95 46.17 17.67
C MET A 177 -14.24 46.98 16.57
N CYS A 178 -13.03 46.57 16.15
CA CYS A 178 -12.34 47.15 14.99
C CYS A 178 -13.07 46.84 13.69
N ASP A 179 -13.63 45.64 13.55
CA ASP A 179 -14.45 45.26 12.38
C ASP A 179 -15.75 46.06 12.30
N MET A 180 -16.31 46.47 13.44
CA MET A 180 -17.44 47.41 13.50
C MET A 180 -17.05 48.89 13.32
N GLY A 181 -15.76 49.19 13.06
CA GLY A 181 -15.29 50.55 12.76
C GLY A 181 -14.91 51.39 13.98
N HIS A 182 -14.79 50.80 15.17
CA HIS A 182 -14.27 51.51 16.35
C HIS A 182 -12.75 51.70 16.28
N SER A 183 -12.28 52.83 16.81
CA SER A 183 -10.85 53.14 16.91
C SER A 183 -10.13 52.17 17.86
N SER A 184 -8.90 51.79 17.53
CA SER A 184 -8.04 50.92 18.35
C SER A 184 -7.63 51.54 19.69
N ASN A 185 -7.93 52.82 19.92
CA ASN A 185 -7.70 53.51 21.19
C ASN A 185 -8.88 53.38 22.16
N ASP A 186 -10.06 52.99 21.68
CA ASP A 186 -11.29 52.93 22.48
C ASP A 186 -11.52 51.56 23.15
N HIS A 187 -10.68 50.58 22.82
CA HIS A 187 -10.74 49.22 23.38
C HIS A 187 -9.36 48.55 23.31
N ASP A 188 -9.09 47.62 24.23
CA ASP A 188 -7.87 46.80 24.16
C ASP A 188 -8.10 45.65 23.19
N CYS A 189 -7.48 45.69 22.01
CA CYS A 189 -7.58 44.65 20.97
C CYS A 189 -7.12 43.25 21.43
N ARG A 190 -6.58 43.11 22.64
CA ARG A 190 -6.24 41.82 23.28
C ARG A 190 -7.38 41.24 24.12
N LYS A 191 -8.41 42.03 24.42
CA LYS A 191 -9.63 41.63 25.14
C LYS A 191 -10.78 41.60 24.15
N ASN A 192 -10.77 40.57 23.30
CA ASN A 192 -11.88 40.31 22.40
C ASN A 192 -12.95 39.55 23.16
N ASP A 193 -14.09 40.21 23.35
CA ASP A 193 -15.36 39.71 23.90
C ASP A 193 -15.55 39.83 25.44
N ASN A 194 -16.74 40.30 25.84
CA ASN A 194 -17.26 40.20 27.21
C ASN A 194 -18.05 38.88 27.42
N GLY A 195 -18.33 38.14 26.33
CA GLY A 195 -18.68 36.72 26.28
C GLY A 195 -17.49 35.84 25.88
N SER A 196 -17.72 34.55 25.64
CA SER A 196 -16.64 33.63 25.23
C SER A 196 -16.58 33.44 23.71
N ALA A 197 -15.41 33.17 23.16
CA ALA A 197 -15.22 32.85 21.72
C ALA A 197 -16.09 31.68 21.19
N LYS A 198 -16.74 30.90 22.08
CA LYS A 198 -17.69 29.83 21.73
C LYS A 198 -19.12 30.30 21.44
N SER A 199 -19.52 31.49 21.90
CA SER A 199 -20.84 32.06 21.59
C SER A 199 -20.98 32.30 20.08
N MET A 200 -19.88 32.69 19.42
CA MET A 200 -19.84 33.04 18.00
C MET A 200 -20.29 31.92 17.06
N GLU A 201 -19.93 30.66 17.29
CA GLU A 201 -20.31 29.56 16.37
C GLU A 201 -21.79 29.16 16.52
N ALA A 202 -22.33 29.24 17.74
CA ALA A 202 -23.74 28.99 18.00
C ALA A 202 -24.62 30.13 17.48
N ASP A 203 -24.22 31.39 17.68
CA ASP A 203 -24.97 32.58 17.24
C ASP A 203 -24.95 32.73 15.71
N VAL A 204 -23.80 32.47 15.06
CA VAL A 204 -23.69 32.47 13.58
C VAL A 204 -24.43 31.27 12.98
N GLY A 205 -24.41 30.11 13.65
CA GLY A 205 -25.18 28.94 13.26
C GLY A 205 -26.69 29.18 13.37
N GLU A 206 -27.16 29.79 14.46
CA GLU A 206 -28.56 30.20 14.65
C GLU A 206 -28.99 31.21 13.58
N GLU A 207 -28.17 32.24 13.30
CA GLU A 207 -28.50 33.26 12.31
C GLU A 207 -28.53 32.70 10.88
N LEU A 208 -27.58 31.84 10.50
CA LEU A 208 -27.55 31.19 9.18
C LEU A 208 -28.69 30.20 8.98
N ILE A 209 -29.13 29.50 10.03
CA ILE A 209 -30.25 28.55 9.96
C ILE A 209 -31.59 29.29 9.95
N ASN A 210 -31.78 30.28 10.84
CA ASN A 210 -33.03 31.04 10.94
C ASN A 210 -33.22 32.05 9.79
N ARG A 211 -32.17 32.46 9.06
CA ARG A 211 -32.26 33.37 7.91
C ARG A 211 -32.02 32.70 6.54
N SER A 212 -31.70 31.41 6.46
CA SER A 212 -31.56 30.71 5.17
C SER A 212 -32.91 30.39 4.53
N ASN A 213 -33.18 30.99 3.38
CA ASN A 213 -34.38 30.71 2.58
C ASN A 213 -34.40 29.25 2.07
N ILE A 214 -33.23 28.71 1.74
CA ILE A 214 -33.05 27.34 1.22
C ILE A 214 -33.47 26.30 2.26
N LEU A 215 -33.12 26.50 3.53
CA LEU A 215 -33.44 25.55 4.61
C LEU A 215 -34.91 25.64 5.04
N LYS A 216 -35.53 26.82 4.94
CA LYS A 216 -36.98 27.02 5.13
C LYS A 216 -37.81 26.37 4.02
N GLU A 217 -37.38 26.49 2.77
CA GLU A 217 -38.03 25.86 1.61
C GLU A 217 -37.92 24.33 1.63
N ALA A 218 -36.86 23.78 2.24
CA ALA A 218 -36.63 22.34 2.36
C ALA A 218 -37.21 21.68 3.64
N ASN A 219 -37.86 22.46 4.52
CA ASN A 219 -38.51 22.00 5.75
C ASN A 219 -37.64 21.12 6.68
N LEU A 220 -36.33 21.41 6.78
CA LEU A 220 -35.36 20.68 7.60
C LEU A 220 -35.17 21.34 8.97
N ASN A 221 -35.35 20.57 10.05
CA ASN A 221 -35.30 21.04 11.43
C ASN A 221 -34.05 20.49 12.14
N VAL A 222 -33.02 21.31 12.34
CA VAL A 222 -31.77 20.92 13.01
C VAL A 222 -31.92 21.14 14.50
N LYS A 223 -31.91 20.05 15.30
CA LYS A 223 -32.30 20.10 16.72
C LYS A 223 -31.17 20.37 17.72
N VAL A 224 -29.89 20.08 17.45
CA VAL A 224 -28.80 20.26 18.45
C VAL A 224 -27.41 20.42 17.78
N LEU A 225 -26.61 21.37 18.30
CA LEU A 225 -25.16 21.54 18.08
C LEU A 225 -24.47 21.64 19.46
N VAL A 226 -23.30 21.01 19.68
CA VAL A 226 -22.58 21.02 20.98
C VAL A 226 -21.06 21.21 20.82
N GLY A 227 -20.43 22.07 21.64
CA GLY A 227 -18.96 22.14 21.82
C GLY A 227 -18.46 23.05 22.97
N ASP A 228 -17.62 22.54 23.90
CA ASP A 228 -17.29 23.08 25.25
C ASP A 228 -15.85 23.63 25.53
N GLU A 229 -15.75 24.48 26.57
CA GLU A 229 -14.77 25.47 27.09
C GLU A 229 -13.30 25.05 27.42
N ASP A 230 -12.27 25.76 26.91
CA ASP A 230 -10.87 25.24 26.93
C ASP A 230 -9.91 25.69 28.07
N LYS A 231 -9.92 26.94 28.56
CA LYS A 231 -8.86 27.42 29.50
C LYS A 231 -8.98 26.87 30.93
N VAL A 232 -10.20 26.89 31.47
CA VAL A 232 -10.50 26.37 32.81
C VAL A 232 -10.36 24.85 32.82
N ALA A 233 -10.75 24.18 31.73
CA ALA A 233 -10.60 22.74 31.56
C ALA A 233 -9.13 22.30 31.65
N VAL A 234 -8.20 22.97 30.95
CA VAL A 234 -6.76 22.60 30.96
C VAL A 234 -6.15 22.70 32.36
N ARG A 235 -6.45 23.76 33.13
CA ARG A 235 -5.97 23.88 34.53
C ARG A 235 -6.57 22.83 35.46
N CYS A 236 -7.74 22.31 35.13
CA CYS A 236 -8.43 21.31 35.95
C CYS A 236 -7.97 19.88 35.71
N ILE A 237 -7.26 19.59 34.60
CA ILE A 237 -6.78 18.23 34.26
C ILE A 237 -5.94 17.60 35.40
N PRO A 238 -4.93 18.29 35.99
CA PRO A 238 -4.15 17.74 37.09
C PRO A 238 -5.02 17.40 38.30
N TYR A 239 -5.93 18.29 38.68
CA TYR A 239 -6.85 18.09 39.81
C TYR A 239 -7.80 16.91 39.55
N HIS A 240 -8.31 16.79 38.32
CA HIS A 240 -9.18 15.68 37.93
C HIS A 240 -8.47 14.34 38.07
N LEU A 241 -7.18 14.22 37.70
CA LEU A 241 -6.39 13.00 37.86
C LEU A 241 -6.23 12.55 39.32
N TYR A 242 -6.34 13.48 40.27
CA TYR A 242 -6.27 13.26 41.72
C TYR A 242 -7.65 13.27 42.38
N ASN A 243 -8.72 13.21 41.59
CA ASN A 243 -10.12 13.24 42.05
C ASN A 243 -10.51 14.52 42.82
N ILE A 244 -9.88 15.65 42.50
CA ILE A 244 -10.16 16.97 43.06
C ILE A 244 -10.99 17.77 42.04
N HIS A 245 -12.20 18.17 42.42
CA HIS A 245 -13.19 18.77 41.50
C HIS A 245 -13.58 20.21 41.84
N GLU A 246 -12.94 20.81 42.84
CA GLU A 246 -13.28 22.13 43.40
C GLU A 246 -13.29 23.23 42.33
N ASN A 247 -12.27 23.22 41.46
CA ASN A 247 -12.04 24.24 40.44
C ASN A 247 -12.69 23.92 39.07
N CYS A 248 -13.41 22.81 38.95
CA CYS A 248 -13.97 22.37 37.67
C CYS A 248 -15.16 23.21 37.19
N GLY A 249 -15.35 23.31 35.87
CA GLY A 249 -16.48 24.02 35.25
C GLY A 249 -17.74 23.16 35.12
N THR A 250 -18.73 23.67 34.39
CA THR A 250 -20.02 23.01 34.07
C THR A 250 -19.85 21.70 33.29
N TRP A 251 -18.72 21.54 32.59
CA TRP A 251 -18.32 20.32 31.87
C TRP A 251 -18.04 19.12 32.80
N CYS A 252 -17.73 19.36 34.08
CA CYS A 252 -17.40 18.29 35.03
C CYS A 252 -18.68 17.63 35.56
N LYS A 253 -18.94 16.41 35.10
CA LYS A 253 -20.10 15.61 35.51
C LYS A 253 -20.13 15.30 37.00
N SER A 254 -18.97 15.28 37.67
CA SER A 254 -18.88 15.07 39.12
C SER A 254 -19.38 16.27 39.95
N LYS A 255 -19.52 17.46 39.35
CA LYS A 255 -20.13 18.65 39.98
C LYS A 255 -21.66 18.66 39.89
N ASN A 256 -22.24 18.04 38.87
CA ASN A 256 -23.69 17.95 38.67
C ASN A 256 -24.26 16.72 39.40
N LYS A 257 -24.86 16.95 40.57
CA LYS A 257 -25.37 15.91 41.50
C LYS A 257 -26.44 14.96 40.92
N GLU A 258 -26.99 15.22 39.74
CA GLU A 258 -28.06 14.41 39.14
C GLU A 258 -27.58 13.21 38.32
N ASN A 259 -26.28 13.12 37.99
CA ASN A 259 -25.72 12.00 37.21
C ASN A 259 -24.50 11.34 37.87
N ALA A 260 -24.48 11.29 39.21
CA ALA A 260 -23.42 10.67 40.02
C ALA A 260 -23.31 9.13 39.87
N GLY A 261 -23.97 8.53 38.88
CA GLY A 261 -24.02 7.08 38.66
C GLY A 261 -23.04 6.52 37.62
N LEU A 262 -22.35 7.34 36.82
CA LEU A 262 -21.53 6.86 35.70
C LEU A 262 -20.14 7.52 35.61
N SER A 263 -19.28 7.26 36.60
CA SER A 263 -17.89 6.82 36.36
C SER A 263 -17.18 6.62 37.70
N LYS A 264 -16.97 5.35 38.10
CA LYS A 264 -15.86 5.08 39.02
C LYS A 264 -14.58 5.43 38.26
N GLN A 265 -13.85 6.42 38.74
CA GLN A 265 -12.55 6.76 38.18
C GLN A 265 -11.65 5.52 38.24
N LYS A 266 -11.16 5.05 37.08
CA LYS A 266 -10.45 3.75 36.97
C LYS A 266 -9.10 3.71 37.68
N PHE A 267 -8.52 4.89 37.96
CA PHE A 267 -7.24 5.05 38.65
C PHE A 267 -7.23 6.41 39.36
N ILE A 268 -6.71 6.44 40.59
CA ILE A 268 -6.46 7.66 41.36
C ILE A 268 -4.96 7.68 41.62
N ILE A 269 -4.29 8.74 41.16
CA ILE A 269 -2.88 8.96 41.47
C ILE A 269 -2.82 9.62 42.85
N THR A 270 -1.88 9.20 43.70
CA THR A 270 -1.76 9.67 45.10
C THR A 270 -0.42 10.33 45.41
N ASP A 271 0.53 10.33 44.48
CA ASP A 271 1.86 10.92 44.68
C ASP A 271 1.80 12.45 44.62
N GLU A 272 2.10 13.12 45.73
CA GLU A 272 2.02 14.58 45.84
C GLU A 272 3.10 15.31 45.01
N ASN A 273 4.31 14.75 44.90
CA ASN A 273 5.38 15.37 44.11
C ASN A 273 5.02 15.35 42.62
N LEU A 274 4.49 14.21 42.15
CA LEU A 274 4.00 14.08 40.78
C LEU A 274 2.83 15.05 40.51
N HIS A 275 1.99 15.32 41.51
CA HIS A 275 0.89 16.27 41.38
C HIS A 275 1.41 17.69 41.13
N GLU A 276 2.42 18.14 41.89
CA GLU A 276 3.02 19.45 41.72
C GLU A 276 3.74 19.61 40.37
N GLU A 277 4.47 18.58 39.94
CA GLU A 277 5.14 18.58 38.64
C GLU A 277 4.14 18.68 37.49
N ILE A 278 3.07 17.87 37.50
CA ILE A 278 2.02 17.91 36.49
C ILE A 278 1.31 19.27 36.51
N LYS A 279 1.00 19.82 37.69
CA LYS A 279 0.40 21.16 37.79
C LYS A 279 1.28 22.23 37.17
N THR A 280 2.58 22.21 37.43
CA THR A 280 3.52 23.19 36.86
C THR A 280 3.51 23.13 35.34
N ILE A 281 3.53 21.93 34.76
CA ILE A 281 3.45 21.73 33.31
C ILE A 281 2.13 22.28 32.75
N PHE A 282 0.99 21.86 33.31
CA PHE A 282 -0.33 22.26 32.80
C PHE A 282 -0.65 23.75 33.03
N ASN A 283 -0.11 24.36 34.07
CA ASN A 283 -0.22 25.81 34.29
C ASN A 283 0.47 26.60 33.18
N VAL A 284 1.67 26.19 32.75
CA VAL A 284 2.35 26.82 31.61
C VAL A 284 1.49 26.75 30.35
N TYR A 285 0.84 25.61 30.09
CA TYR A 285 -0.08 25.49 28.95
C TYR A 285 -1.32 26.35 29.08
N ALA A 286 -1.93 26.38 30.27
CA ALA A 286 -3.12 27.18 30.53
C ALA A 286 -2.88 28.69 30.46
N ASP A 287 -1.76 29.16 31.00
CA ASP A 287 -1.33 30.57 30.94
C ASP A 287 -1.11 31.01 29.49
N ASN A 288 -0.70 30.08 28.64
CA ASN A 288 -0.48 30.30 27.22
C ASN A 288 -1.65 29.79 26.36
N ALA A 289 -2.81 29.45 26.94
CA ALA A 289 -3.92 28.84 26.22
C ALA A 289 -4.37 29.64 24.99
N SER A 290 -4.36 30.98 25.09
CA SER A 290 -4.68 31.86 23.95
C SER A 290 -3.75 31.67 22.74
N LYS A 291 -2.49 31.24 22.94
CA LYS A 291 -1.57 30.91 21.85
C LYS A 291 -1.94 29.59 21.15
N TYR A 292 -2.63 28.70 21.86
CA TYR A 292 -3.09 27.40 21.34
C TYR A 292 -4.55 27.44 20.83
N CYS A 293 -5.31 28.49 21.17
CA CYS A 293 -6.68 28.73 20.68
C CYS A 293 -6.75 29.24 19.22
N VAL A 294 -5.61 29.44 18.56
CA VAL A 294 -5.59 29.71 17.12
C VAL A 294 -6.06 28.44 16.41
N PRO A 295 -6.98 28.49 15.44
CA PRO A 295 -7.45 27.31 14.71
C PRO A 295 -6.27 26.65 13.96
N ALA A 296 -5.59 25.74 14.66
CA ALA A 296 -4.48 24.97 14.13
C ALA A 296 -5.03 23.80 13.32
N SER A 297 -4.38 23.48 12.20
CA SER A 297 -4.82 22.38 11.36
C SER A 297 -4.62 21.05 12.09
N SER A 298 -5.71 20.38 12.48
CA SER A 298 -5.70 19.03 13.04
C SER A 298 -4.96 18.03 12.13
N GLN A 299 -4.95 18.28 10.82
CA GLN A 299 -4.23 17.48 9.83
C GLN A 299 -2.71 17.48 10.03
N ALA A 300 -2.13 18.57 10.53
CA ALA A 300 -0.70 18.63 10.81
C ALA A 300 -0.32 17.74 12.00
N ASN A 301 -1.16 17.74 13.03
CA ASN A 301 -1.02 16.90 14.22
C ASN A 301 -1.22 15.42 13.90
N GLU A 302 -2.27 15.08 13.14
CA GLU A 302 -2.51 13.73 12.59
C GLU A 302 -1.31 13.23 11.79
N SER A 303 -0.73 14.09 10.94
CA SER A 303 0.48 13.75 10.17
C SER A 303 1.67 13.46 11.07
N LEU A 304 1.91 14.23 12.13
CA LEU A 304 3.01 13.97 13.08
C LEU A 304 2.76 12.66 13.85
N ASN A 305 1.54 12.46 14.37
CA ASN A 305 1.14 11.24 15.07
C ASN A 305 1.30 10.00 14.20
N SER A 306 1.04 10.11 12.90
CA SER A 306 1.27 9.04 11.93
C SER A 306 2.75 8.68 11.83
N ILE A 307 3.65 9.66 11.76
CA ILE A 307 5.10 9.43 11.70
C ILE A 307 5.60 8.81 13.02
N ILE A 308 5.16 9.34 14.16
CA ILE A 308 5.48 8.78 15.48
C ILE A 308 5.01 7.32 15.54
N SER A 309 3.80 7.02 15.08
CA SER A 309 3.27 5.64 15.10
C SER A 309 4.03 4.69 14.17
N GLN A 310 4.69 5.19 13.12
CA GLN A 310 5.54 4.37 12.25
C GLN A 310 6.88 4.02 12.93
N GLN A 311 7.49 4.97 13.65
CA GLN A 311 8.78 4.75 14.30
C GLN A 311 8.66 4.13 15.71
N LEU A 312 7.52 4.39 16.37
CA LEU A 312 7.12 3.91 17.69
C LEU A 312 5.75 3.21 17.59
N PRO A 313 5.70 1.99 17.03
CA PRO A 313 4.43 1.29 16.81
C PRO A 313 3.79 0.84 18.12
N LYS A 314 2.48 1.09 18.28
CA LYS A 314 1.69 0.80 19.50
C LYS A 314 1.62 -0.69 19.87
N ASN A 315 1.85 -1.58 18.92
CA ASN A 315 1.86 -3.03 19.15
C ASN A 315 3.19 -3.55 19.75
N LYS A 316 4.13 -2.65 20.06
CA LYS A 316 5.37 -2.95 20.76
C LYS A 316 5.52 -2.04 21.98
N SER A 317 5.89 -2.62 23.10
CA SER A 317 6.17 -1.85 24.31
C SER A 317 7.61 -1.33 24.28
N TYR A 318 7.74 -0.01 24.14
CA TYR A 318 9.01 0.71 24.36
C TYR A 318 8.92 1.69 25.53
N SER A 319 7.71 1.89 26.08
CA SER A 319 7.30 3.00 26.97
C SER A 319 7.97 3.05 28.34
N THR A 320 8.85 2.09 28.65
CA THR A 320 9.61 2.02 29.91
C THR A 320 11.12 2.10 29.68
N THR A 321 11.55 2.51 28.49
CA THR A 321 12.97 2.61 28.12
C THR A 321 13.21 3.87 27.28
N ASN A 322 14.44 4.40 27.34
CA ASN A 322 14.85 5.54 26.50
C ASN A 322 14.68 5.29 24.98
N SER A 323 14.46 4.03 24.54
CA SER A 323 14.15 3.72 23.14
C SER A 323 12.87 4.42 22.67
N ALA A 324 11.88 4.63 23.55
CA ALA A 324 10.69 5.40 23.22
C ALA A 324 11.04 6.85 22.87
N ASP A 325 11.82 7.50 23.72
CA ASP A 325 12.24 8.89 23.55
C ASP A 325 13.07 9.07 22.28
N PHE A 326 14.02 8.17 22.02
CA PHE A 326 14.85 8.21 20.81
C PHE A 326 14.02 8.09 19.53
N ARG A 327 12.97 7.26 19.53
CA ARG A 327 12.06 7.08 18.38
C ARG A 327 11.15 8.29 18.18
N VAL A 328 10.66 8.89 19.27
CA VAL A 328 9.88 10.13 19.20
C VAL A 328 10.75 11.27 18.67
N ALA A 329 11.97 11.42 19.19
CA ALA A 329 12.94 12.40 18.70
C ALA A 329 13.25 12.19 17.21
N SER A 330 13.52 10.95 16.80
CA SER A 330 13.73 10.58 15.40
C SER A 330 12.53 10.95 14.50
N ALA A 331 11.30 10.77 14.98
CA ALA A 331 10.09 11.13 14.26
C ALA A 331 9.92 12.65 14.12
N ILE A 332 10.24 13.40 15.17
CA ILE A 332 10.22 14.87 15.17
C ILE A 332 11.28 15.42 14.22
N ALA A 333 12.51 14.91 14.27
CA ALA A 333 13.57 15.32 13.35
C ALA A 333 13.21 15.04 11.88
N LEU A 334 12.62 13.88 11.60
CA LEU A 334 12.11 13.54 10.27
C LEU A 334 10.99 14.48 9.81
N LYS A 335 10.10 14.89 10.72
CA LYS A 335 9.03 15.85 10.42
C LYS A 335 9.58 17.23 10.07
N ASN A 336 10.56 17.71 10.84
CA ASN A 336 11.09 19.06 10.73
C ASN A 336 12.08 19.20 9.55
N GLU A 337 13.09 18.33 9.46
CA GLU A 337 14.18 18.45 8.48
C GLU A 337 14.03 17.47 7.28
N GLY A 338 13.11 16.52 7.34
CA GLY A 338 13.08 15.41 6.38
C GLY A 338 14.15 14.36 6.69
N SER A 339 14.46 13.49 5.74
CA SER A 339 15.42 12.39 5.91
C SER A 339 16.86 12.88 6.08
N VAL A 340 17.15 14.12 5.65
CA VAL A 340 18.46 14.78 5.80
C VAL A 340 18.96 14.80 7.25
N TYR A 341 18.09 14.75 8.27
CA TYR A 341 18.52 14.72 9.68
C TYR A 341 19.50 13.57 9.99
N LEU A 342 19.42 12.44 9.28
CA LEU A 342 20.35 11.32 9.45
C LEU A 342 21.81 11.73 9.21
N THR A 343 22.06 12.70 8.32
CA THR A 343 23.42 13.23 8.07
C THR A 343 23.92 14.06 9.25
N GLN A 344 23.03 14.77 9.95
CA GLN A 344 23.34 15.55 11.15
C GLN A 344 23.63 14.63 12.33
N VAL A 345 22.85 13.55 12.48
CA VAL A 345 23.08 12.51 13.49
C VAL A 345 24.43 11.81 13.26
N LYS A 346 24.75 11.44 12.02
CA LYS A 346 26.07 10.87 11.69
C LYS A 346 27.22 11.81 12.05
N ALA A 347 27.10 13.10 11.74
CA ALA A 347 28.11 14.08 12.09
C ALA A 347 28.32 14.19 13.62
N ARG A 348 27.23 14.14 14.41
CA ARG A 348 27.28 14.12 15.88
C ARG A 348 27.94 12.86 16.43
N LEU A 349 27.76 11.72 15.76
CA LEU A 349 28.38 10.43 16.10
C LEU A 349 29.85 10.33 15.64
N GLY A 350 30.39 11.36 14.97
CA GLY A 350 31.73 11.30 14.39
C GLY A 350 31.87 10.32 13.22
N LEU A 351 30.75 9.91 12.62
CA LEU A 351 30.73 8.98 11.49
C LEU A 351 30.86 9.72 10.15
N PRO A 352 31.54 9.12 9.16
CA PRO A 352 31.65 9.71 7.84
C PRO A 352 30.29 9.79 7.14
N LYS A 353 30.09 10.86 6.37
CA LYS A 353 28.95 10.99 5.46
C LYS A 353 29.12 10.00 4.31
N SER A 354 28.07 9.23 4.05
CA SER A 354 28.07 8.22 2.99
C SER A 354 27.24 8.73 1.81
N GLN A 355 27.83 8.74 0.60
CA GLN A 355 27.18 9.19 -0.63
C GLN A 355 25.78 8.56 -0.83
N HIS A 356 25.65 7.25 -0.65
CA HIS A 356 24.37 6.55 -0.78
C HIS A 356 23.29 7.03 0.21
N LEU A 357 23.68 7.47 1.41
CA LEU A 357 22.73 8.04 2.37
C LEU A 357 22.26 9.41 1.89
N GLU A 358 23.16 10.25 1.40
CA GLU A 358 22.82 11.58 0.89
C GLU A 358 21.88 11.49 -0.32
N GLU A 359 22.20 10.62 -1.29
CA GLU A 359 21.35 10.33 -2.44
C GLU A 359 19.97 9.78 -2.04
N TYR A 360 19.92 8.89 -1.03
CA TYR A 360 18.67 8.38 -0.48
C TYR A 360 17.83 9.49 0.14
N CYS A 361 18.43 10.30 1.02
CA CYS A 361 17.73 11.39 1.70
C CYS A 361 17.18 12.39 0.69
N GLU A 362 17.99 12.81 -0.27
CA GLU A 362 17.58 13.72 -1.35
C GLU A 362 16.40 13.13 -2.14
N LYS A 363 16.47 11.87 -2.56
CA LYS A 363 15.41 11.21 -3.34
C LYS A 363 14.09 11.12 -2.57
N VAL A 364 14.14 10.72 -1.31
CA VAL A 364 12.95 10.56 -0.46
C VAL A 364 12.32 11.91 -0.16
N ASP A 365 13.13 12.92 0.19
CA ASP A 365 12.64 14.26 0.49
C ASP A 365 12.10 14.95 -0.75
N ASN A 366 12.74 14.83 -1.91
CA ASN A 366 12.21 15.33 -3.18
C ASN A 366 10.87 14.69 -3.53
N THR A 367 10.70 13.39 -3.29
CA THR A 367 9.43 12.70 -3.50
C THR A 367 8.35 13.21 -2.53
N ARG A 368 8.70 13.43 -1.26
CA ARG A 368 7.81 13.99 -0.23
C ARG A 368 7.34 15.40 -0.61
N ILE A 369 8.25 16.27 -1.04
CA ILE A 369 7.95 17.64 -1.48
C ILE A 369 7.01 17.63 -2.70
N LYS A 370 7.31 16.82 -3.72
CA LYS A 370 6.45 16.68 -4.92
C LYS A 370 5.06 16.17 -4.56
N LYS A 371 4.94 15.18 -3.67
CA LYS A 371 3.65 14.67 -3.17
C LYS A 371 2.87 15.74 -2.40
N ALA A 372 3.54 16.52 -1.55
CA ALA A 372 2.92 17.60 -0.79
C ALA A 372 2.40 18.71 -1.71
N ALA A 373 3.17 19.12 -2.72
CA ALA A 373 2.74 20.08 -3.73
C ALA A 373 1.51 19.57 -4.49
N ARG A 374 1.57 18.34 -5.01
CA ARG A 374 0.44 17.70 -5.70
C ARG A 374 -0.81 17.59 -4.83
N SER A 375 -0.66 17.33 -3.53
CA SER A 375 -1.80 17.21 -2.61
C SER A 375 -2.60 18.50 -2.43
N LYS A 376 -2.01 19.65 -2.78
CA LYS A 376 -2.67 20.95 -2.73
C LYS A 376 -3.51 21.23 -3.98
N GLU A 377 -3.23 20.55 -5.10
CA GLU A 377 -3.95 20.70 -6.37
C GLU A 377 -5.44 20.38 -6.22
N TYR A 378 -6.28 21.16 -6.88
CA TYR A 378 -7.74 20.98 -6.87
C TYR A 378 -8.15 19.58 -7.34
N GLU A 379 -7.61 19.13 -8.47
CA GLU A 379 -7.91 17.80 -9.05
C GLU A 379 -7.57 16.66 -8.09
N PHE A 380 -6.46 16.77 -7.35
CA PHE A 380 -6.07 15.77 -6.36
C PHE A 380 -7.04 15.74 -5.18
N LYS A 381 -7.45 16.91 -4.66
CA LYS A 381 -8.44 17.02 -3.57
C LYS A 381 -9.80 16.47 -3.99
N LYS A 382 -10.27 16.82 -5.19
CA LYS A 382 -11.52 16.30 -5.78
C LYS A 382 -11.49 14.79 -5.90
N ARG A 383 -10.42 14.22 -6.45
CA ARG A 383 -10.24 12.77 -6.56
C ARG A 383 -10.18 12.09 -5.19
N ARG A 384 -9.55 12.70 -4.19
CA ARG A 384 -9.49 12.17 -2.82
C ARG A 384 -10.88 12.07 -2.18
N LEU A 385 -11.72 13.09 -2.34
CA LEU A 385 -13.10 13.10 -1.82
C LEU A 385 -13.93 11.99 -2.47
N GLN A 386 -13.87 11.89 -3.81
CA GLN A 386 -14.54 10.82 -4.56
C GLN A 386 -14.10 9.42 -4.07
N LEU A 387 -12.81 9.22 -3.81
CA LEU A 387 -12.31 7.95 -3.28
C LEU A 387 -12.72 7.68 -1.82
N SER A 388 -12.94 8.72 -1.02
CA SER A 388 -13.42 8.58 0.36
C SER A 388 -14.88 8.17 0.39
N GLU A 389 -15.71 8.81 -0.43
CA GLU A 389 -17.13 8.48 -0.61
C GLU A 389 -17.30 7.05 -1.12
N ASN A 390 -16.53 6.66 -2.14
CA ASN A 390 -16.55 5.29 -2.66
C ASN A 390 -16.18 4.24 -1.59
N ARG A 391 -15.28 4.55 -0.65
CA ARG A 391 -14.90 3.64 0.45
C ARG A 391 -15.98 3.56 1.52
N GLU A 392 -16.60 4.68 1.87
CA GLU A 392 -17.67 4.71 2.87
C GLU A 392 -18.91 3.97 2.36
N ASN A 393 -19.27 4.15 1.08
CA ASN A 393 -20.35 3.40 0.46
C ASN A 393 -20.04 1.90 0.44
N LEU A 394 -18.81 1.52 0.11
CA LEU A 394 -18.38 0.12 0.18
C LEU A 394 -18.50 -0.44 1.61
N ARG A 395 -18.06 0.31 2.63
CA ARG A 395 -18.15 -0.10 4.03
C ARG A 395 -19.60 -0.31 4.47
N LYS A 396 -20.50 0.62 4.14
CA LYS A 396 -21.94 0.50 4.44
C LYS A 396 -22.57 -0.72 3.79
N ASN A 397 -22.20 -1.00 2.54
CA ASN A 397 -22.72 -2.17 1.83
C ASN A 397 -22.25 -3.47 2.48
N VAL A 398 -20.99 -3.53 2.91
CA VAL A 398 -20.44 -4.68 3.67
C VAL A 398 -21.11 -4.83 5.03
N GLU A 399 -21.22 -3.76 5.83
CA GLU A 399 -21.88 -3.79 7.14
C GLU A 399 -23.38 -4.16 7.02
N SER A 400 -24.05 -3.75 5.93
CA SER A 400 -25.43 -4.12 5.64
C SER A 400 -25.58 -5.59 5.22
N GLN A 401 -24.58 -6.18 4.56
CA GLN A 401 -24.57 -7.59 4.19
C GLN A 401 -24.22 -8.50 5.37
N GLU A 402 -23.32 -8.06 6.24
CA GLU A 402 -22.90 -8.80 7.44
C GLU A 402 -23.97 -8.81 8.54
N GLY A 403 -24.90 -7.84 8.52
CA GLY A 403 -25.93 -7.69 9.54
C GLY A 403 -25.35 -7.32 10.91
N ILE A 404 -26.13 -7.46 11.98
CA ILE A 404 -25.68 -7.14 13.35
C ILE A 404 -24.71 -8.23 13.82
N THR A 405 -23.41 -7.95 13.70
CA THR A 405 -22.34 -8.87 14.15
C THR A 405 -22.00 -8.70 15.64
N TYR A 406 -22.32 -7.55 16.24
CA TYR A 406 -22.09 -7.25 17.67
C TYR A 406 -23.24 -6.45 18.28
N GLN A 407 -24.03 -7.11 19.13
CA GLN A 407 -25.01 -6.50 20.03
C GLN A 407 -24.94 -7.19 21.40
N GLY A 408 -25.18 -6.45 22.49
CA GLY A 408 -25.27 -7.05 23.83
C GLY A 408 -26.37 -8.13 23.87
N ASN A 409 -26.05 -9.30 24.46
CA ASN A 409 -26.91 -10.49 24.57
C ASN A 409 -27.18 -11.29 23.27
N ILE A 410 -26.44 -11.06 22.17
CA ILE A 410 -26.61 -11.83 20.92
C ILE A 410 -26.40 -13.35 21.08
N SER A 411 -25.73 -13.79 22.17
CA SER A 411 -25.48 -15.21 22.46
C SER A 411 -26.70 -15.98 22.97
N PHE A 412 -27.77 -15.31 23.43
CA PHE A 412 -28.95 -15.98 23.99
C PHE A 412 -30.10 -16.14 22.98
N GLU A 413 -30.02 -15.46 21.84
CA GLU A 413 -30.93 -15.66 20.71
C GLU A 413 -30.19 -16.38 19.59
N THR A 414 -29.97 -17.69 19.76
CA THR A 414 -29.51 -18.53 18.65
C THR A 414 -30.56 -19.59 18.35
N ASN A 415 -31.31 -19.34 17.27
CA ASN A 415 -31.95 -20.40 16.54
C ASN A 415 -30.84 -21.24 15.91
N SER A 416 -30.82 -22.50 16.32
CA SER A 416 -29.81 -23.49 16.00
C SER A 416 -29.65 -23.69 14.50
N GLN A 417 -28.47 -23.36 13.95
CA GLN A 417 -27.71 -24.14 12.95
C GLN A 417 -26.52 -23.32 12.44
N SER A 418 -25.38 -23.42 13.12
CA SER A 418 -24.07 -23.02 12.58
C SER A 418 -23.18 -24.24 12.50
N THR A 419 -23.04 -24.79 11.30
CA THR A 419 -22.08 -25.86 10.99
C THR A 419 -20.73 -25.20 10.70
N VAL A 420 -19.80 -25.39 11.62
CA VAL A 420 -18.39 -25.00 11.48
C VAL A 420 -17.74 -25.90 10.44
N LEU A 421 -17.07 -25.33 9.41
CA LEU A 421 -16.20 -26.09 8.52
C LEU A 421 -14.80 -25.48 8.43
N SER A 422 -13.84 -26.33 8.79
CA SER A 422 -12.40 -26.18 8.71
C SER A 422 -11.88 -26.33 7.27
N PRO A 423 -10.64 -25.86 6.99
CA PRO A 423 -10.07 -25.91 5.64
C PRO A 423 -9.41 -27.27 5.40
N VAL A 424 -10.01 -28.09 4.53
CA VAL A 424 -9.29 -29.17 3.85
C VAL A 424 -9.73 -29.19 2.39
N SER A 425 -8.76 -28.89 1.53
CA SER A 425 -8.81 -29.08 0.08
C SER A 425 -8.76 -30.57 -0.23
N GLU A 426 -9.88 -31.12 -0.67
CA GLU A 426 -9.95 -32.41 -1.35
C GLU A 426 -10.61 -32.19 -2.72
N SER A 427 -10.01 -32.74 -3.77
CA SER A 427 -10.41 -32.52 -5.16
C SER A 427 -11.72 -33.25 -5.45
N VAL A 428 -12.85 -32.55 -5.33
CA VAL A 428 -14.16 -33.05 -5.78
C VAL A 428 -14.09 -33.25 -7.30
N VAL A 429 -14.30 -34.48 -7.75
CA VAL A 429 -14.48 -34.80 -9.17
C VAL A 429 -15.81 -34.17 -9.60
N LEU A 430 -15.76 -33.13 -10.42
CA LEU A 430 -16.96 -32.47 -10.93
C LEU A 430 -17.71 -33.37 -11.89
N THR A 431 -18.97 -33.62 -11.56
CA THR A 431 -19.96 -34.28 -12.41
C THR A 431 -20.99 -33.25 -12.89
N LEU A 432 -21.70 -33.55 -13.97
CA LEU A 432 -22.82 -32.74 -14.48
C LEU A 432 -23.95 -32.55 -13.46
N GLU A 433 -24.05 -33.44 -12.49
CA GLU A 433 -25.08 -33.42 -11.44
C GLU A 433 -24.79 -32.34 -10.39
N ASN A 434 -23.51 -32.01 -10.17
CA ASN A 434 -23.08 -31.04 -9.15
C ASN A 434 -22.60 -29.70 -9.74
N CYS A 435 -22.75 -29.51 -11.05
CA CYS A 435 -22.28 -28.30 -11.74
C CYS A 435 -23.34 -27.69 -12.65
N LYS A 436 -23.73 -26.43 -12.39
CA LYS A 436 -24.71 -25.72 -13.23
C LYS A 436 -24.04 -24.87 -14.30
N ILE A 437 -24.60 -24.89 -15.51
CA ILE A 437 -24.17 -24.06 -16.63
C ILE A 437 -24.99 -22.78 -16.60
N ILE A 438 -24.31 -21.65 -16.49
CA ILE A 438 -24.93 -20.33 -16.38
C ILE A 438 -24.47 -19.51 -17.58
N PHE A 439 -25.43 -19.08 -18.39
CA PHE A 439 -25.15 -18.26 -19.56
C PHE A 439 -25.07 -16.81 -19.14
N PHE A 440 -24.08 -16.07 -19.62
CA PHE A 440 -23.94 -14.66 -19.27
C PHE A 440 -23.40 -13.84 -20.43
N ASP A 441 -23.70 -12.55 -20.38
CA ASP A 441 -23.24 -11.55 -21.34
C ASP A 441 -23.04 -10.21 -20.61
N LEU A 442 -22.11 -9.39 -21.13
CA LEU A 442 -21.75 -8.12 -20.55
C LEU A 442 -21.91 -6.99 -21.55
N GLU A 443 -22.66 -5.96 -21.16
CA GLU A 443 -22.58 -4.69 -21.85
C GLU A 443 -21.43 -3.85 -21.33
N THR A 444 -20.67 -3.24 -22.24
CA THR A 444 -19.47 -2.48 -21.89
C THR A 444 -19.47 -1.09 -22.53
N SER A 445 -18.74 -0.16 -21.94
CA SER A 445 -18.62 1.20 -22.50
C SER A 445 -17.69 1.29 -23.71
N GLY A 446 -17.11 0.17 -24.16
CA GLY A 446 -16.21 0.10 -25.29
C GLY A 446 -15.38 -1.18 -25.31
N ARG A 447 -14.54 -1.35 -26.34
CA ARG A 447 -13.69 -2.54 -26.53
C ARG A 447 -12.32 -2.44 -25.85
N LYS A 448 -12.00 -1.28 -25.27
CA LYS A 448 -10.70 -1.04 -24.61
C LYS A 448 -10.67 -1.81 -23.29
N LYS A 449 -9.49 -2.29 -22.89
CA LYS A 449 -9.31 -3.00 -21.60
C LYS A 449 -9.60 -2.15 -20.37
N THR A 450 -9.77 -0.84 -20.52
CA THR A 450 -10.15 0.10 -19.46
C THR A 450 -11.63 0.44 -19.47
N SER A 451 -12.40 -0.04 -20.45
CA SER A 451 -13.84 0.25 -20.55
C SER A 451 -14.62 -0.33 -19.38
N ASP A 452 -15.65 0.38 -18.95
CA ASP A 452 -16.55 -0.02 -17.87
C ASP A 452 -17.43 -1.20 -18.31
N ILE A 453 -17.82 -2.05 -17.36
CA ILE A 453 -18.99 -2.91 -17.52
C ILE A 453 -20.19 -2.07 -17.13
N LEU A 454 -21.19 -2.01 -17.99
CA LEU A 454 -22.41 -1.20 -17.84
C LEU A 454 -23.64 -2.05 -17.51
N GLN A 455 -23.62 -3.34 -17.84
CA GLN A 455 -24.65 -4.29 -17.46
C GLN A 455 -24.03 -5.68 -17.30
N ILE A 456 -24.49 -6.43 -16.29
CA ILE A 456 -24.23 -7.87 -16.17
C ILE A 456 -25.56 -8.58 -16.34
N VAL A 457 -25.65 -9.49 -17.31
CA VAL A 457 -26.81 -10.35 -17.48
C VAL A 457 -26.40 -11.81 -17.39
N ALA A 458 -27.16 -12.60 -16.64
CA ALA A 458 -26.99 -14.03 -16.58
C ALA A 458 -28.34 -14.76 -16.56
N LYS A 459 -28.37 -15.97 -17.11
CA LYS A 459 -29.54 -16.84 -17.15
C LYS A 459 -29.14 -18.28 -16.89
N VAL A 460 -29.98 -18.95 -16.13
CA VAL A 460 -29.93 -20.40 -15.93
C VAL A 460 -31.36 -20.90 -15.89
N ASP A 461 -31.68 -21.84 -16.78
CA ASP A 461 -33.04 -22.33 -16.96
C ASP A 461 -34.01 -21.14 -17.15
N GLU A 462 -35.04 -21.00 -16.30
CA GLU A 462 -35.99 -19.89 -16.33
C GLU A 462 -35.55 -18.66 -15.52
N GLN A 463 -34.52 -18.77 -14.68
CA GLN A 463 -34.11 -17.68 -13.79
C GLN A 463 -33.14 -16.72 -14.49
N THR A 464 -33.37 -15.43 -14.31
CA THR A 464 -32.60 -14.35 -14.94
C THR A 464 -32.07 -13.38 -13.89
N PHE A 465 -30.82 -12.98 -14.06
CA PHE A 465 -30.16 -11.89 -13.35
C PHE A 465 -29.82 -10.81 -14.36
N SER A 466 -30.20 -9.56 -14.11
CA SER A 466 -29.85 -8.43 -14.95
C SER A 466 -29.71 -7.18 -14.09
N VAL A 467 -28.52 -6.60 -14.08
CA VAL A 467 -28.21 -5.40 -13.29
C VAL A 467 -27.43 -4.41 -14.13
N TYR A 468 -27.86 -3.16 -14.13
CA TYR A 468 -27.13 -2.04 -14.72
C TYR A 468 -26.15 -1.43 -13.72
N ILE A 469 -24.99 -1.01 -14.20
CA ILE A 469 -23.89 -0.53 -13.39
C ILE A 469 -23.60 0.93 -13.72
N GLN A 470 -23.36 1.71 -12.66
CA GLN A 470 -23.08 3.12 -12.76
C GLN A 470 -21.82 3.41 -13.61
N PRO A 471 -21.91 4.16 -14.73
CA PRO A 471 -20.76 4.47 -15.57
C PRO A 471 -19.80 5.44 -14.86
N THR A 472 -18.50 5.25 -15.06
CA THR A 472 -17.42 6.08 -14.52
C THR A 472 -16.67 6.88 -15.59
N GLN A 473 -16.90 6.54 -16.87
CA GLN A 473 -16.33 7.20 -18.04
C GLN A 473 -17.37 7.34 -19.16
N THR A 474 -17.02 8.10 -20.19
CA THR A 474 -17.80 8.21 -21.43
C THR A 474 -17.90 6.86 -22.13
N ILE A 475 -19.00 6.64 -22.84
CA ILE A 475 -19.22 5.45 -23.67
C ILE A 475 -18.71 5.75 -25.09
N ASP A 476 -17.92 4.83 -25.66
CA ASP A 476 -17.46 4.95 -27.04
C ASP A 476 -18.68 4.92 -27.99
N GLU A 477 -18.73 5.80 -29.00
CA GLU A 477 -19.89 5.92 -29.90
C GLU A 477 -20.28 4.58 -30.57
N GLU A 478 -19.30 3.75 -30.90
CA GLU A 478 -19.54 2.41 -31.46
C GLU A 478 -20.22 1.47 -30.46
N ALA A 479 -19.92 1.59 -29.16
CA ALA A 479 -20.56 0.79 -28.13
C ALA A 479 -22.00 1.26 -27.92
N SER A 480 -22.24 2.57 -27.81
CA SER A 480 -23.59 3.13 -27.72
C SER A 480 -24.48 2.76 -28.91
N LYS A 481 -23.93 2.72 -30.13
CA LYS A 481 -24.68 2.27 -31.31
C LYS A 481 -25.09 0.80 -31.26
N VAL A 482 -24.28 -0.03 -30.61
CA VAL A 482 -24.51 -1.47 -30.52
C VAL A 482 -25.53 -1.76 -29.43
N ASN A 483 -25.29 -1.32 -28.20
CA ASN A 483 -26.12 -1.69 -27.05
C ASN A 483 -27.17 -0.65 -26.66
N GLY A 484 -27.18 0.51 -27.30
CA GLY A 484 -28.14 1.58 -27.01
C GLY A 484 -27.92 2.27 -25.66
N LEU A 485 -26.79 2.04 -24.98
CA LEU A 485 -26.48 2.65 -23.70
C LEU A 485 -25.75 3.98 -23.89
N GLU A 486 -26.19 4.99 -23.14
CA GLU A 486 -25.65 6.35 -23.16
C GLU A 486 -25.33 6.81 -21.74
N ASN A 487 -24.21 7.52 -21.58
CA ASN A 487 -23.86 8.17 -20.33
C ASN A 487 -24.07 9.68 -20.48
N ILE A 488 -25.13 10.20 -19.88
CA ILE A 488 -25.45 11.62 -19.88
C ILE A 488 -25.30 12.14 -18.44
N GLY A 489 -24.25 12.92 -18.18
CA GLY A 489 -24.04 13.53 -16.86
C GLY A 489 -23.79 12.53 -15.72
N ASN A 490 -23.10 11.41 -16.00
CA ASN A 490 -22.93 10.28 -15.07
C ASN A 490 -24.26 9.64 -14.69
N VAL A 491 -25.20 9.55 -15.63
CA VAL A 491 -26.43 8.78 -15.48
C VAL A 491 -26.55 7.90 -16.71
N LEU A 492 -26.80 6.61 -16.49
CA LEU A 492 -26.93 5.64 -17.57
C LEU A 492 -28.35 5.67 -18.14
N TYR A 493 -28.45 5.77 -19.45
CA TYR A 493 -29.71 5.69 -20.20
C TYR A 493 -29.63 4.53 -21.19
N LEU A 494 -30.72 3.80 -21.34
CA LEU A 494 -30.90 2.81 -22.41
C LEU A 494 -31.95 3.38 -23.37
N LYS A 495 -31.55 3.67 -24.61
CA LYS A 495 -32.44 4.22 -25.66
C LYS A 495 -33.27 5.42 -25.16
N GLY A 496 -32.63 6.34 -24.43
CA GLY A 496 -33.25 7.54 -23.85
C GLY A 496 -34.00 7.33 -22.51
N LYS A 497 -34.16 6.10 -22.03
CA LYS A 497 -34.78 5.82 -20.71
C LYS A 497 -33.71 5.69 -19.63
N LYS A 498 -33.85 6.44 -18.54
CA LYS A 498 -32.95 6.34 -17.38
C LYS A 498 -32.98 4.91 -16.81
N CYS A 499 -31.79 4.33 -16.61
CA CYS A 499 -31.63 3.03 -15.97
C CYS A 499 -31.42 3.19 -14.46
N ASP A 500 -31.98 2.26 -13.68
CA ASP A 500 -31.63 2.10 -12.28
C ASP A 500 -30.29 1.37 -12.19
N THR A 501 -29.28 2.07 -11.69
CA THR A 501 -27.91 1.57 -11.63
C THR A 501 -27.48 1.28 -10.19
N VAL A 502 -26.60 0.30 -10.03
CA VAL A 502 -25.92 0.02 -8.75
C VAL A 502 -24.41 0.24 -8.89
N SER A 503 -23.69 0.18 -7.75
CA SER A 503 -22.23 0.19 -7.78
C SER A 503 -21.68 -1.12 -8.35
N MET A 504 -20.48 -1.10 -8.92
CA MET A 504 -19.82 -2.33 -9.43
C MET A 504 -19.69 -3.40 -8.34
N THR A 505 -19.41 -3.00 -7.10
CA THR A 505 -19.32 -3.95 -5.98
C THR A 505 -20.67 -4.63 -5.73
N ASP A 506 -21.75 -3.86 -5.66
CA ASP A 506 -23.09 -4.41 -5.41
C ASP A 506 -23.55 -5.30 -6.54
N ALA A 507 -23.21 -4.95 -7.78
CA ALA A 507 -23.47 -5.79 -8.94
C ALA A 507 -22.73 -7.13 -8.84
N LEU A 508 -21.45 -7.14 -8.47
CA LEU A 508 -20.66 -8.37 -8.31
C LEU A 508 -21.15 -9.21 -7.12
N LEU A 509 -21.52 -8.59 -6.00
CA LEU A 509 -22.03 -9.30 -4.83
C LEU A 509 -23.41 -9.91 -5.11
N SER A 510 -24.31 -9.14 -5.74
CA SER A 510 -25.62 -9.65 -6.18
C SER A 510 -25.47 -10.74 -7.23
N PHE A 511 -24.48 -10.63 -8.11
CA PHE A 511 -24.16 -11.68 -9.08
C PHE A 511 -23.65 -12.94 -8.38
N HIS A 512 -22.73 -12.83 -7.42
CA HIS A 512 -22.26 -13.95 -6.61
C HIS A 512 -23.40 -14.64 -5.84
N GLU A 513 -24.29 -13.86 -5.22
CA GLU A 513 -25.48 -14.37 -4.53
C GLU A 513 -26.41 -15.10 -5.51
N PHE A 514 -26.64 -14.54 -6.70
CA PHE A 514 -27.41 -15.21 -7.75
C PHE A 514 -26.79 -16.55 -8.14
N LEU A 515 -25.48 -16.62 -8.39
CA LEU A 515 -24.81 -17.88 -8.74
C LEU A 515 -24.97 -18.92 -7.62
N SER A 516 -24.91 -18.49 -6.35
CA SER A 516 -24.97 -19.36 -5.17
C SER A 516 -26.32 -20.04 -4.96
N LYS A 517 -27.38 -19.61 -5.65
CA LYS A 517 -28.73 -20.19 -5.55
C LYS A 517 -28.87 -21.56 -6.22
N PHE A 518 -27.98 -21.90 -7.15
CA PHE A 518 -28.23 -23.00 -8.08
C PHE A 518 -27.34 -24.24 -7.88
N SER A 519 -26.16 -24.08 -7.29
CA SER A 519 -25.19 -25.16 -7.13
C SER A 519 -23.96 -24.71 -6.33
N ASP A 520 -23.25 -25.68 -5.73
CA ASP A 520 -21.93 -25.45 -5.12
C ASP A 520 -20.84 -25.09 -6.14
N ALA A 521 -21.03 -25.43 -7.42
CA ALA A 521 -20.10 -25.10 -8.51
C ALA A 521 -20.81 -24.77 -9.83
N CYS A 522 -20.36 -23.76 -10.57
CA CYS A 522 -20.94 -23.37 -11.85
C CYS A 522 -19.90 -23.14 -12.96
N ILE A 523 -20.35 -23.28 -14.21
CA ILE A 523 -19.59 -22.90 -15.41
C ILE A 523 -20.26 -21.70 -16.06
N LEU A 524 -19.53 -20.59 -16.08
CA LEU A 524 -19.99 -19.39 -16.77
C LEU A 524 -19.73 -19.49 -18.26
N THR A 525 -20.79 -19.40 -19.04
CA THR A 525 -20.77 -19.66 -20.48
C THR A 525 -21.16 -18.41 -21.26
N ALA A 526 -20.28 -17.97 -22.15
CA ALA A 526 -20.53 -16.80 -23.01
C ALA A 526 -20.14 -17.11 -24.46
N HIS A 527 -20.69 -16.31 -25.40
CA HIS A 527 -20.34 -16.41 -26.80
C HIS A 527 -19.18 -15.46 -27.12
N ASN A 528 -18.02 -16.00 -27.54
CA ASN A 528 -16.77 -15.25 -27.57
C ASN A 528 -16.30 -14.84 -26.16
N ALA A 529 -16.44 -15.76 -25.21
CA ALA A 529 -16.21 -15.54 -23.77
C ALA A 529 -14.86 -14.90 -23.41
N GLY A 530 -13.84 -15.01 -24.27
CA GLY A 530 -12.58 -14.31 -24.07
C GLY A 530 -12.72 -12.79 -23.89
N PHE A 531 -13.77 -12.18 -24.44
CA PHE A 531 -14.12 -10.79 -24.20
C PHE A 531 -14.70 -10.63 -22.79
N ASP A 532 -15.88 -11.20 -22.53
CA ASP A 532 -16.67 -11.01 -21.31
C ASP A 532 -15.90 -11.44 -20.05
N VAL A 533 -15.28 -12.61 -20.09
CA VAL A 533 -14.48 -13.16 -19.00
C VAL A 533 -13.32 -12.24 -18.64
N SER A 534 -12.72 -11.56 -19.63
CA SER A 534 -11.61 -10.65 -19.36
C SER A 534 -12.03 -9.40 -18.59
N PHE A 535 -13.24 -8.89 -18.85
CA PHE A 535 -13.82 -7.77 -18.11
C PHE A 535 -14.30 -8.20 -16.74
N LEU A 536 -15.02 -9.33 -16.66
CA LEU A 536 -15.51 -9.87 -15.39
C LEU A 536 -14.37 -10.17 -14.41
N ILE A 537 -13.34 -10.90 -14.85
CA ILE A 537 -12.16 -11.20 -14.01
C ILE A 537 -11.45 -9.91 -13.58
N ARG A 538 -11.35 -8.92 -14.47
CA ARG A 538 -10.69 -7.65 -14.13
C ARG A 538 -11.41 -6.95 -12.97
N GLU A 539 -12.74 -6.89 -12.99
CA GLU A 539 -13.49 -6.28 -11.89
C GLU A 539 -13.46 -7.16 -10.63
N ILE A 540 -13.63 -8.47 -10.74
CA ILE A 540 -13.50 -9.39 -9.58
C ILE A 540 -12.15 -9.21 -8.88
N GLU A 541 -11.04 -9.16 -9.63
CA GLU A 541 -9.71 -8.92 -9.08
C GLU A 541 -9.58 -7.52 -8.46
N LYS A 542 -10.14 -6.49 -9.11
CA LYS A 542 -10.07 -5.09 -8.67
C LYS A 542 -10.82 -4.86 -7.36
N TYR A 543 -11.89 -5.62 -7.10
CA TYR A 543 -12.69 -5.55 -5.88
C TYR A 543 -12.36 -6.67 -4.87
N PHE A 544 -11.25 -7.39 -5.07
CA PHE A 544 -10.75 -8.42 -4.14
C PHE A 544 -11.69 -9.62 -3.90
N LEU A 545 -12.63 -9.90 -4.81
CA LEU A 545 -13.61 -10.99 -4.69
C LEU A 545 -13.13 -12.31 -5.33
N ALA A 546 -11.85 -12.40 -5.72
CA ALA A 546 -11.35 -13.56 -6.46
C ALA A 546 -11.49 -14.89 -5.69
N GLN A 547 -11.31 -14.88 -4.37
CA GLN A 547 -11.46 -16.07 -3.54
C GLN A 547 -12.93 -16.48 -3.38
N ASP A 548 -13.84 -15.53 -3.29
CA ASP A 548 -15.28 -15.80 -3.14
C ASP A 548 -15.87 -16.36 -4.42
N PHE A 549 -15.48 -15.80 -5.56
CA PHE A 549 -15.85 -16.36 -6.87
C PHE A 549 -15.15 -17.68 -7.16
N GLN A 550 -13.94 -17.94 -6.66
CA GLN A 550 -13.27 -19.24 -6.83
C GLN A 550 -14.03 -20.38 -6.15
N LYS A 551 -14.75 -20.11 -5.05
CA LYS A 551 -15.54 -21.14 -4.33
C LYS A 551 -16.71 -21.65 -5.17
N ILE A 552 -17.20 -20.85 -6.12
CA ILE A 552 -18.42 -21.15 -6.87
C ILE A 552 -18.20 -21.28 -8.39
N ILE A 553 -17.37 -20.44 -9.00
CA ILE A 553 -17.06 -20.56 -10.43
C ILE A 553 -15.98 -21.62 -10.60
N TYR A 554 -16.37 -22.77 -11.14
CA TYR A 554 -15.41 -23.79 -11.54
C TYR A 554 -14.57 -23.33 -12.74
N GLY A 555 -15.23 -22.76 -13.75
CA GLY A 555 -14.57 -22.35 -14.98
C GLY A 555 -15.44 -21.57 -15.93
N PHE A 556 -14.84 -21.23 -17.06
CA PHE A 556 -15.45 -20.45 -18.12
C PHE A 556 -15.50 -21.23 -19.42
N PHE A 557 -16.58 -21.08 -20.16
CA PHE A 557 -16.77 -21.75 -21.43
C PHE A 557 -17.07 -20.78 -22.59
N ASP A 558 -16.39 -21.00 -23.70
CA ASP A 558 -16.45 -20.17 -24.91
C ASP A 558 -17.18 -20.92 -26.04
N THR A 559 -18.47 -20.62 -26.20
CA THR A 559 -19.34 -21.35 -27.14
C THR A 559 -18.94 -21.15 -28.59
N LEU A 560 -18.31 -20.01 -28.93
CA LEU A 560 -17.84 -19.72 -30.30
C LEU A 560 -16.85 -20.78 -30.79
N LYS A 561 -15.93 -21.22 -29.92
CA LYS A 561 -14.94 -22.26 -30.27
C LYS A 561 -15.61 -23.60 -30.53
N LEU A 562 -16.62 -23.96 -29.75
CA LEU A 562 -17.31 -25.22 -29.88
C LEU A 562 -18.23 -25.25 -31.10
N PHE A 563 -18.95 -24.16 -31.39
CA PHE A 563 -19.72 -24.05 -32.63
C PHE A 563 -18.81 -24.17 -33.88
N ARG A 564 -17.63 -23.54 -33.87
CA ARG A 564 -16.65 -23.69 -34.96
C ARG A 564 -16.16 -25.13 -35.12
N LYS A 565 -15.97 -25.85 -34.01
CA LYS A 565 -15.58 -27.25 -34.03
C LYS A 565 -16.70 -28.18 -34.50
N LYS A 566 -17.95 -27.88 -34.11
CA LYS A 566 -19.13 -28.65 -34.50
C LYS A 566 -19.49 -28.46 -35.98
N PHE A 567 -19.30 -27.26 -36.51
CA PHE A 567 -19.64 -26.91 -37.90
C PHE A 567 -18.41 -26.44 -38.71
N PRO A 568 -17.39 -27.30 -38.92
CA PRO A 568 -16.13 -26.91 -39.57
C PRO A 568 -16.28 -26.52 -41.04
N ALA A 569 -17.37 -26.93 -41.69
CA ALA A 569 -17.70 -26.57 -43.07
C ALA A 569 -18.14 -25.11 -43.22
N ARG A 570 -18.62 -24.47 -42.16
CA ARG A 570 -19.08 -23.08 -42.17
C ARG A 570 -17.86 -22.15 -42.13
N LYS A 571 -17.70 -21.34 -43.17
CA LYS A 571 -16.53 -20.46 -43.37
C LYS A 571 -16.99 -19.06 -43.76
N GLY A 572 -16.24 -18.04 -43.35
CA GLY A 572 -16.54 -16.64 -43.63
C GLY A 572 -16.55 -15.76 -42.37
N ASN A 573 -16.20 -14.49 -42.54
CA ASN A 573 -16.25 -13.52 -41.44
C ASN A 573 -17.71 -13.33 -40.99
N GLY A 574 -17.93 -13.29 -39.68
CA GLY A 574 -19.26 -13.08 -39.10
C GLY A 574 -20.21 -14.28 -39.18
N MET A 575 -19.82 -15.40 -39.81
CA MET A 575 -20.72 -16.56 -39.88
C MET A 575 -21.09 -17.08 -38.50
N PHE A 576 -20.13 -17.15 -37.58
CA PHE A 576 -20.40 -17.59 -36.21
C PHE A 576 -20.75 -16.45 -35.25
N THR A 577 -21.38 -15.37 -35.71
CA THR A 577 -22.03 -14.46 -34.74
C THR A 577 -23.24 -15.15 -34.12
N LEU A 578 -23.62 -14.71 -32.92
CA LEU A 578 -24.80 -15.24 -32.24
C LEU A 578 -26.06 -15.08 -33.10
N SER A 579 -26.25 -13.89 -33.68
CA SER A 579 -27.35 -13.60 -34.60
C SER A 579 -27.42 -14.53 -35.80
N LYS A 580 -26.28 -14.83 -36.43
CA LYS A 580 -26.27 -15.68 -37.61
C LYS A 580 -26.43 -17.15 -37.25
N LEU A 581 -25.96 -17.58 -36.07
CA LEU A 581 -26.25 -18.92 -35.53
C LEU A 581 -27.75 -19.08 -35.24
N ALA A 582 -28.35 -18.08 -34.61
CA ALA A 582 -29.78 -18.08 -34.30
C ALA A 582 -30.63 -18.21 -35.57
N GLN A 583 -30.42 -17.34 -36.56
CA GLN A 583 -31.12 -17.40 -37.85
C GLN A 583 -31.02 -18.76 -38.55
N ASP A 584 -29.83 -19.38 -38.52
CA ASP A 584 -29.59 -20.60 -39.28
C ASP A 584 -30.15 -21.86 -38.57
N PHE A 585 -30.35 -21.82 -37.25
CA PHE A 585 -30.66 -23.01 -36.46
C PHE A 585 -31.90 -22.93 -35.55
N LEU A 586 -32.30 -21.73 -35.12
CA LEU A 586 -33.53 -21.49 -34.39
C LEU A 586 -34.60 -21.06 -35.40
N LYS A 587 -35.54 -21.96 -35.72
CA LYS A 587 -36.57 -21.77 -36.76
C LYS A 587 -37.69 -20.79 -36.38
N ASN A 588 -37.48 -19.97 -35.35
CA ASN A 588 -38.45 -19.00 -34.86
C ASN A 588 -38.11 -17.62 -35.46
N ASP A 589 -39.13 -16.76 -35.59
CA ASP A 589 -39.07 -15.37 -36.09
C ASP A 589 -38.26 -14.46 -35.13
N GLU A 590 -37.01 -14.82 -34.87
CA GLU A 590 -36.09 -14.05 -34.04
C GLU A 590 -35.68 -12.79 -34.81
N SER A 591 -36.33 -11.68 -34.47
CA SER A 591 -36.02 -10.38 -35.03
C SER A 591 -34.55 -10.06 -34.80
N THR A 592 -33.84 -9.75 -35.90
CA THR A 592 -32.45 -9.31 -35.86
C THR A 592 -32.23 -8.01 -35.09
N GLU A 593 -33.32 -7.29 -34.80
CA GLU A 593 -33.29 -5.98 -34.14
C GLU A 593 -33.06 -6.05 -32.63
N ASN A 594 -33.25 -7.22 -32.01
CA ASN A 594 -33.11 -7.42 -30.56
C ASN A 594 -31.73 -7.93 -30.14
N PHE A 595 -30.89 -8.37 -31.09
CA PHE A 595 -29.50 -8.67 -30.78
C PHE A 595 -28.80 -7.41 -30.28
N HIS A 596 -27.84 -7.54 -29.35
CA HIS A 596 -27.23 -6.43 -28.61
C HIS A 596 -28.08 -5.87 -27.46
N GLU A 597 -29.12 -6.59 -27.06
CA GLU A 597 -29.65 -6.52 -25.70
C GLU A 597 -29.16 -7.75 -24.94
N ALA A 598 -28.31 -7.56 -23.93
CA ALA A 598 -27.66 -8.66 -23.22
C ALA A 598 -28.61 -9.76 -22.71
N LEU A 599 -29.84 -9.42 -22.28
CA LEU A 599 -30.82 -10.44 -21.85
C LEU A 599 -31.34 -11.29 -23.01
N TYR A 600 -31.58 -10.66 -24.15
CA TYR A 600 -31.96 -11.36 -25.37
C TYR A 600 -30.82 -12.26 -25.85
N ASP A 601 -29.60 -11.72 -25.90
CA ASP A 601 -28.40 -12.46 -26.33
C ASP A 601 -28.15 -13.69 -25.44
N VAL A 602 -28.24 -13.55 -24.11
CA VAL A 602 -28.11 -14.68 -23.18
C VAL A 602 -29.23 -15.71 -23.38
N THR A 603 -30.46 -15.26 -23.65
CA THR A 603 -31.60 -16.16 -23.89
C THR A 603 -31.42 -16.97 -25.17
N VAL A 604 -31.04 -16.32 -26.27
CA VAL A 604 -30.75 -16.98 -27.55
C VAL A 604 -29.56 -17.94 -27.40
N LEU A 605 -28.52 -17.53 -26.67
CA LEU A 605 -27.36 -18.37 -26.40
C LEU A 605 -27.74 -19.65 -25.66
N GLN A 606 -28.57 -19.55 -24.61
CA GLN A 606 -29.07 -20.71 -23.88
C GLN A 606 -29.81 -21.66 -24.84
N HIS A 607 -30.73 -21.16 -25.66
CA HIS A 607 -31.48 -21.98 -26.62
C HIS A 607 -30.57 -22.67 -27.65
N LEU A 608 -29.60 -21.95 -28.22
CA LEU A 608 -28.65 -22.53 -29.18
C LEU A 608 -27.81 -23.63 -28.53
N VAL A 609 -27.33 -23.41 -27.31
CA VAL A 609 -26.47 -24.38 -26.61
C VAL A 609 -27.27 -25.61 -26.20
N THR A 610 -28.46 -25.45 -25.63
CA THR A 610 -29.31 -26.59 -25.23
C THR A 610 -29.83 -27.39 -26.42
N SER A 611 -30.10 -26.74 -27.55
CA SER A 611 -30.61 -27.40 -28.76
C SER A 611 -29.51 -28.06 -29.59
N LEU A 612 -28.31 -27.48 -29.63
CA LEU A 612 -27.26 -27.87 -30.57
C LEU A 612 -26.01 -28.43 -29.92
N LEU A 613 -25.78 -28.33 -28.62
CA LEU A 613 -24.54 -28.79 -28.01
C LEU A 613 -24.82 -29.82 -26.92
N LYS A 614 -23.89 -30.77 -26.74
CA LYS A 614 -23.96 -31.70 -25.62
C LYS A 614 -23.35 -31.04 -24.39
N THR A 615 -24.01 -31.16 -23.25
CA THR A 615 -23.57 -30.59 -21.99
C THR A 615 -22.21 -31.12 -21.53
N ASP A 616 -21.89 -32.39 -21.81
CA ASP A 616 -20.57 -33.01 -21.52
C ASP A 616 -19.40 -32.28 -22.21
N ASP A 617 -19.61 -31.75 -23.42
CA ASP A 617 -18.58 -31.01 -24.14
C ASP A 617 -18.26 -29.68 -23.45
N LEU A 618 -19.23 -29.07 -22.76
CA LEU A 618 -19.05 -27.79 -22.05
C LEU A 618 -18.07 -27.95 -20.90
N LEU A 619 -18.20 -29.03 -20.11
CA LEU A 619 -17.27 -29.35 -19.01
C LEU A 619 -15.86 -29.62 -19.55
N ARG A 620 -15.76 -30.48 -20.58
CA ARG A 620 -14.47 -30.94 -21.12
C ARG A 620 -13.60 -29.82 -21.69
N TYR A 621 -14.23 -28.81 -22.30
CA TYR A 621 -13.53 -27.72 -22.98
C TYR A 621 -13.59 -26.40 -22.19
N SER A 622 -14.14 -26.41 -20.98
CA SER A 622 -14.07 -25.28 -20.06
C SER A 622 -12.62 -24.98 -19.66
N VAL A 623 -12.34 -23.70 -19.41
CA VAL A 623 -11.06 -23.26 -18.83
C VAL A 623 -11.33 -22.99 -17.35
N ASP A 624 -10.58 -23.63 -16.46
CA ASP A 624 -10.78 -23.45 -15.03
C ASP A 624 -10.57 -21.99 -14.60
N TYR A 625 -11.25 -21.63 -13.51
CA TYR A 625 -11.24 -20.27 -12.98
C TYR A 625 -9.83 -19.81 -12.63
N VAL A 626 -9.06 -20.65 -11.94
CA VAL A 626 -7.69 -20.34 -11.48
C VAL A 626 -6.76 -20.06 -12.66
N THR A 627 -6.82 -20.87 -13.73
CA THR A 627 -6.08 -20.66 -14.98
C THR A 627 -6.47 -19.34 -15.62
N SER A 628 -7.74 -18.98 -15.61
CA SER A 628 -8.22 -17.71 -16.17
C SER A 628 -7.71 -16.49 -15.38
N ILE A 629 -7.70 -16.56 -14.05
CA ILE A 629 -7.08 -15.56 -13.16
C ILE A 629 -5.56 -15.46 -13.40
N ASN A 630 -4.86 -16.59 -13.39
CA ASN A 630 -3.41 -16.63 -13.63
C ASN A 630 -3.03 -16.03 -14.99
N LYS A 631 -3.85 -16.29 -16.01
CA LYS A 631 -3.70 -15.68 -17.34
C LYS A 631 -3.92 -14.16 -17.30
N SER A 632 -4.87 -13.65 -16.53
CA SER A 632 -5.07 -12.20 -16.32
C SER A 632 -3.84 -11.57 -15.66
N ILE A 633 -3.33 -12.18 -14.58
CA ILE A 633 -2.14 -11.71 -13.84
C ILE A 633 -0.91 -11.69 -14.76
N LEU A 634 -0.66 -12.77 -15.48
CA LEU A 634 0.45 -12.86 -16.43
C LEU A 634 0.34 -11.77 -17.49
N ASN A 635 -0.84 -11.55 -18.05
CA ASN A 635 -1.06 -10.49 -19.03
C ASN A 635 -0.80 -9.08 -18.46
N LYS A 636 -1.16 -8.82 -17.18
CA LYS A 636 -0.82 -7.55 -16.50
C LYS A 636 0.69 -7.37 -16.40
N GLN A 637 1.43 -8.41 -15.98
CA GLN A 637 2.89 -8.38 -15.91
C GLN A 637 3.54 -8.14 -17.28
N ILE A 638 3.06 -8.83 -18.32
CA ILE A 638 3.53 -8.64 -19.70
C ILE A 638 3.31 -7.19 -20.13
N ASN A 639 2.10 -6.65 -19.93
CA ASN A 639 1.80 -5.26 -20.29
C ASN A 639 2.68 -4.26 -19.52
N LEU A 640 2.97 -4.49 -18.24
CA LEU A 640 3.91 -3.66 -17.48
C LEU A 640 5.32 -3.72 -18.08
N ARG A 641 5.82 -4.91 -18.41
CA ARG A 641 7.13 -5.09 -19.08
C ARG A 641 7.18 -4.43 -20.45
N THR A 642 6.08 -4.43 -21.22
CA THR A 642 6.04 -3.73 -22.52
C THR A 642 6.36 -2.23 -22.40
N LYS A 643 6.11 -1.61 -21.25
CA LYS A 643 6.45 -0.20 -21.00
C LYS A 643 7.97 0.04 -20.95
N SER A 644 8.76 -0.95 -20.54
CA SER A 644 10.23 -0.85 -20.54
C SER A 644 10.79 -0.69 -21.95
N PHE A 645 10.11 -1.23 -22.96
CA PHE A 645 10.51 -1.16 -24.37
C PHE A 645 10.03 0.11 -25.08
N LEU A 646 9.71 1.19 -24.35
CA LEU A 646 9.41 2.49 -24.94
C LEU A 646 10.47 2.96 -25.96
N PRO A 647 11.79 2.75 -25.73
CA PRO A 647 12.81 3.11 -26.72
C PRO A 647 12.71 2.36 -28.05
N LEU A 648 12.05 1.19 -28.08
CA LEU A 648 11.88 0.37 -29.27
C LEU A 648 10.57 0.66 -30.03
N ARG A 649 9.65 1.45 -29.46
CA ARG A 649 8.37 1.75 -30.12
C ARG A 649 8.59 2.57 -31.39
N GLY A 650 8.00 2.13 -32.50
CA GLY A 650 8.17 2.75 -33.82
C GLY A 650 9.33 2.14 -34.63
N GLU A 651 10.35 1.58 -33.98
CA GLU A 651 11.49 0.94 -34.64
C GLU A 651 11.24 -0.57 -34.89
N VAL A 652 10.50 -1.22 -34.00
CA VAL A 652 10.06 -2.62 -34.14
C VAL A 652 8.55 -2.75 -33.92
N SER A 653 7.97 -3.84 -34.43
CA SER A 653 6.52 -4.10 -34.28
C SER A 653 6.11 -4.30 -32.82
N ASP A 654 4.93 -3.82 -32.44
CA ASP A 654 4.31 -4.08 -31.13
C ASP A 654 4.18 -5.57 -30.80
N TYR A 655 4.02 -6.41 -31.83
CA TYR A 655 4.01 -7.87 -31.67
C TYR A 655 5.34 -8.40 -31.10
N LEU A 656 6.48 -7.92 -31.61
CA LEU A 656 7.79 -8.30 -31.10
C LEU A 656 7.98 -7.82 -29.65
N ILE A 657 7.59 -6.58 -29.34
CA ILE A 657 7.66 -6.03 -27.99
C ILE A 657 6.87 -6.89 -27.01
N LYS A 658 5.64 -7.28 -27.37
CA LYS A 658 4.81 -8.20 -26.56
C LYS A 658 5.49 -9.56 -26.38
N LYS A 659 6.13 -10.10 -27.42
CA LYS A 659 6.83 -11.40 -27.36
C LYS A 659 8.08 -11.36 -26.46
N LEU A 660 8.85 -10.27 -26.52
CA LEU A 660 9.99 -10.02 -25.62
C LEU A 660 9.53 -9.94 -24.16
N ALA A 661 8.51 -9.13 -23.89
CA ALA A 661 7.91 -8.99 -22.57
C ALA A 661 7.32 -10.31 -22.01
N ALA A 662 6.69 -11.10 -22.88
CA ALA A 662 6.16 -12.44 -22.54
C ALA A 662 7.25 -13.44 -22.17
N SER A 663 8.46 -13.26 -22.71
CA SER A 663 9.62 -14.11 -22.41
C SER A 663 10.34 -13.70 -21.11
N GLY A 664 9.79 -12.75 -20.35
CA GLY A 664 10.40 -12.27 -19.10
C GLY A 664 11.36 -11.11 -19.26
N LEU A 665 11.70 -10.72 -20.48
CA LEU A 665 12.72 -9.71 -20.77
C LEU A 665 12.18 -8.28 -20.63
N THR A 666 13.06 -7.36 -20.26
CA THR A 666 12.88 -5.91 -20.29
C THR A 666 13.90 -5.27 -21.24
N PHE A 667 13.71 -3.99 -21.58
CA PHE A 667 14.69 -3.27 -22.39
C PHE A 667 16.07 -3.18 -21.71
N GLN A 668 16.09 -3.10 -20.36
CA GLN A 668 17.35 -3.07 -19.60
C GLN A 668 18.12 -4.38 -19.73
N ASP A 669 17.42 -5.52 -19.77
CA ASP A 669 18.07 -6.83 -19.94
C ASP A 669 18.75 -6.94 -21.32
N LEU A 670 18.08 -6.41 -22.36
CA LEU A 670 18.65 -6.32 -23.71
C LEU A 670 19.87 -5.38 -23.74
N LEU A 671 19.77 -4.23 -23.07
CA LEU A 671 20.84 -3.24 -23.00
C LEU A 671 22.06 -3.77 -22.24
N GLN A 672 21.85 -4.38 -21.08
CA GLN A 672 22.92 -4.98 -20.28
C GLN A 672 23.64 -6.07 -21.07
N LYS A 673 22.89 -6.98 -21.68
CA LYS A 673 23.49 -8.07 -22.46
C LYS A 673 24.28 -7.58 -23.67
N TYR A 674 23.83 -6.48 -24.27
CA TYR A 674 24.56 -5.81 -25.33
C TYR A 674 25.84 -5.12 -24.82
N THR A 675 25.81 -4.48 -23.65
CA THR A 675 27.03 -3.91 -23.03
C THR A 675 28.06 -4.99 -22.70
N ASP A 676 27.63 -6.16 -22.22
CA ASP A 676 28.54 -7.21 -21.75
C ASP A 676 29.22 -7.98 -22.88
N SER A 677 28.55 -8.15 -24.03
CA SER A 677 29.01 -9.08 -25.09
C SER A 677 28.57 -8.66 -26.49
N GLU A 678 28.22 -7.38 -26.67
CA GLU A 678 27.82 -6.76 -27.93
C GLU A 678 26.72 -7.56 -28.66
N GLU A 679 26.77 -7.59 -30.00
CA GLU A 679 25.77 -8.28 -30.83
C GLU A 679 25.70 -9.78 -30.55
N LYS A 680 26.83 -10.42 -30.21
CA LYS A 680 26.89 -11.86 -29.92
C LYS A 680 26.10 -12.20 -28.66
N GLY A 681 26.15 -11.34 -27.64
CA GLY A 681 25.40 -11.49 -26.40
C GLY A 681 23.89 -11.42 -26.58
N LEU A 682 23.42 -10.43 -27.34
CA LEU A 682 22.00 -10.28 -27.72
C LEU A 682 21.52 -11.48 -28.54
N MET A 683 22.34 -11.96 -29.47
CA MET A 683 22.03 -13.14 -30.27
C MET A 683 21.84 -14.36 -29.40
N LEU A 684 22.78 -14.64 -28.49
CA LEU A 684 22.66 -15.74 -27.53
C LEU A 684 21.38 -15.62 -26.69
N LEU A 685 21.07 -14.44 -26.14
CA LEU A 685 19.88 -14.22 -25.32
C LEU A 685 18.57 -14.45 -26.08
N LEU A 686 18.49 -14.00 -27.34
CA LEU A 686 17.26 -14.07 -28.13
C LEU A 686 17.10 -15.43 -28.84
N THR A 687 18.19 -16.17 -29.02
CA THR A 687 18.21 -17.49 -29.69
C THR A 687 18.39 -18.67 -28.74
N ASP A 688 18.57 -18.42 -27.44
CA ASP A 688 18.68 -19.46 -26.42
C ASP A 688 17.50 -20.44 -26.55
N LYS A 689 17.78 -21.73 -26.40
CA LYS A 689 16.83 -22.80 -26.74
C LYS A 689 16.18 -23.33 -25.47
N GLN A 690 14.86 -23.19 -25.35
CA GLN A 690 14.06 -23.99 -24.42
C GLN A 690 13.35 -25.10 -25.21
N ASN A 691 13.49 -26.36 -24.79
CA ASN A 691 12.88 -27.53 -25.45
C ASN A 691 13.15 -27.62 -26.97
N ASN A 692 14.41 -27.48 -27.39
CA ASN A 692 14.85 -27.54 -28.79
C ASN A 692 14.24 -26.49 -29.75
N LYS A 693 13.63 -25.42 -29.23
CA LYS A 693 13.15 -24.27 -30.03
C LYS A 693 13.71 -22.96 -29.47
N PRO A 694 14.08 -21.98 -30.32
CA PRO A 694 14.54 -20.68 -29.84
C PRO A 694 13.42 -19.98 -29.07
N VAL A 695 13.74 -19.43 -27.89
CA VAL A 695 12.80 -18.72 -27.01
C VAL A 695 12.07 -17.60 -27.78
N ILE A 696 12.77 -16.89 -28.67
CA ILE A 696 12.16 -15.91 -29.57
C ILE A 696 12.66 -16.08 -31.00
N ARG A 697 11.83 -16.66 -31.87
CA ARG A 697 12.08 -16.58 -33.33
C ARG A 697 11.93 -15.14 -33.81
N ILE A 698 13.02 -14.52 -34.27
CA ILE A 698 13.10 -13.17 -34.83
C ILE A 698 13.72 -13.26 -36.24
N LYS A 699 13.19 -12.51 -37.22
CA LYS A 699 13.79 -12.42 -38.55
C LYS A 699 15.09 -11.62 -38.49
N LYS A 700 16.07 -11.96 -39.34
CA LYS A 700 17.38 -11.31 -39.37
C LYS A 700 17.29 -9.78 -39.47
N ASP A 701 16.46 -9.27 -40.37
CA ASP A 701 16.29 -7.82 -40.56
C ASP A 701 15.67 -7.12 -39.33
N THR A 702 14.80 -7.80 -38.60
CA THR A 702 14.17 -7.28 -37.39
C THR A 702 15.13 -7.24 -36.22
N LEU A 703 16.03 -8.24 -36.14
CA LEU A 703 17.10 -8.27 -35.17
C LEU A 703 18.12 -7.15 -35.42
N THR A 704 18.47 -6.87 -36.69
CA THR A 704 19.35 -5.74 -37.02
C THR A 704 18.77 -4.42 -36.53
N LYS A 705 17.47 -4.16 -36.79
CA LYS A 705 16.76 -2.98 -36.27
C LYS A 705 16.79 -2.88 -34.74
N LEU A 706 16.61 -4.01 -34.05
CA LEU A 706 16.69 -4.08 -32.59
C LEU A 706 18.08 -3.67 -32.09
N ILE A 707 19.14 -4.21 -32.68
CA ILE A 707 20.54 -3.90 -32.34
C ILE A 707 20.86 -2.43 -32.62
N ASP A 708 20.48 -1.91 -33.78
CA ASP A 708 20.71 -0.52 -34.16
C ASP A 708 20.02 0.46 -33.20
N CYS A 709 18.82 0.13 -32.74
CA CYS A 709 18.10 0.92 -31.77
C CYS A 709 18.83 0.95 -30.41
N ILE A 710 19.33 -0.20 -29.94
CA ILE A 710 20.10 -0.30 -28.70
C ILE A 710 21.42 0.49 -28.80
N LYS A 711 22.14 0.39 -29.93
CA LYS A 711 23.35 1.19 -30.21
C LYS A 711 23.08 2.69 -30.13
N LYS A 712 22.02 3.16 -30.83
CA LYS A 712 21.61 4.58 -30.81
C LYS A 712 21.27 5.04 -29.38
N TYR A 713 20.63 4.17 -28.60
CA TYR A 713 20.27 4.47 -27.21
C TYR A 713 21.50 4.59 -26.29
N GLN A 714 22.51 3.73 -26.44
CA GLN A 714 23.77 3.85 -25.68
C GLN A 714 24.50 5.15 -25.99
N VAL A 715 24.68 5.49 -27.28
CA VAL A 715 25.41 6.70 -27.72
C VAL A 715 24.75 7.99 -27.23
N LYS A 716 23.41 8.03 -27.16
CA LYS A 716 22.68 9.20 -26.61
C LYS A 716 22.85 9.38 -25.10
N ASN A 717 23.02 8.28 -24.34
CA ASN A 717 23.12 8.32 -22.88
C ASN A 717 24.57 8.36 -22.34
N THR A 718 25.59 8.25 -23.20
CA THR A 718 27.01 8.47 -22.83
C THR A 718 27.50 9.90 -23.06
N LYS A 719 26.65 10.78 -23.61
CA LYS A 719 26.93 12.21 -23.84
C LYS A 719 26.27 13.16 -22.82
N LEU A 720 25.67 12.59 -21.78
CA LEU A 720 25.20 13.26 -20.56
C LEU A 720 26.04 12.72 -19.40
#